data_AF-A0A0A8WWL2-F1
#
_entry.id   AF-A0A0A8WWL2-F1
#
_cell.length_a   1.000
_cell.length_b   1.000
_cell.length_c   1.000
_cell.angle_alpha   90.00
_cell.angle_beta   90.00
_cell.angle_gamma   90.00
#
_symmetry.space_group_name_H-M   'P 1'
#
loop_
_entity.id
_entity.type
_entity.pdbx_description
1 polymer ?
#
loop_
_entity_poly.entity_id
_entity_poly.type
_entity_poly.pdbx_seq_one_letter_code
_entity_poly.pdbx_strand_id
1 'polypeptide(L)'
;MQSVKNKVRFSFSFIPQGAKVRSISEGEEEYLAINDYRLDKHSTVVVDVGNRLCEGIIDHHHLKDGFEWNGRRLVSASGLLYAFPSLLSNISPVAEEVTIVVHQGPDFDCFVSAYLAMHFIEHGEFPEHADLLVEYAEEIDSGRLGIHLEHRVTPYTLSLVFHKVIEEKLKRINAFSYDVLNAKVMEKGIHLVEYILARFKEMLPGEVGLESPVLLLEGHPFAEEEQEVEADYKRYCDDLEEPGKCEKRKLLLPHISVKGHTEEVDALFWNSQPTCSLDKLWARGDLNSPSGTGYVFTFIPRESLPIEENWFEFFKEKPEVVPKRNRAIIAVNGTSSVCLRDLGRHLELAERKKEALLFGDNAGKWRSRETKRYPDEWADSDNPWYDGRDKASQIVDAPSTVLSLLSIQEMKKIVLLYAQPRAKENFNKIAFPFSFKDTDMDTIIEELTSGSNPFRKNGDFNGRSSRKFRPYIQSYMYNHNSSLEHEYHLEYSAGNFETTLVRVGIKDNEIEYFKKHGKNMDNQGLAGISAIDLKIMDISIDLFKFGVGFVVFDLELMPIEQTEVPLESMLLVNNELCRGAKGRSFLLEMVSELISVHELDSCEDGLIFTEVIFDQSTFYGSLKSEMLFKLANNMKWNEPISGNPSDLMSYELEISPHELYGYSKNGGALILIDPVTDNMIEEERVYYQKRLQNAREEYRNYCWAIFLIVLHQRYSMMNFSKTLAEIALDLENNKIKQLRSTIIEFIVQGYFSQISNDEELMSHYKKWRDILETEKLHEEILEQVSTLEDYYKRDNEETFNSKFNKVSFAFVFISAITGFFGMNIPLITGDDSAIGNNFAVYISLAGVGGLTLFYYWLNKKK
;
A
#
# COMPACT_ATOMS: atom_id res chain seq x y z
N MET A 1 39.32 -67.68 -14.00
CA MET A 1 39.97 -66.72 -14.90
C MET A 1 39.35 -65.35 -14.62
N GLN A 2 39.97 -64.55 -13.76
CA GLN A 2 39.65 -63.12 -13.67
C GLN A 2 40.21 -62.48 -14.93
N SER A 3 39.35 -62.15 -15.90
CA SER A 3 39.78 -61.31 -17.01
C SER A 3 40.17 -59.97 -16.42
N VAL A 4 41.43 -59.58 -16.58
CA VAL A 4 41.87 -58.21 -16.33
C VAL A 4 41.05 -57.34 -17.29
N LYS A 5 39.95 -56.75 -16.80
CA LYS A 5 39.24 -55.71 -17.54
C LYS A 5 40.25 -54.57 -17.70
N ASN A 6 40.59 -54.22 -18.93
CA ASN A 6 41.35 -53.00 -19.19
C ASN A 6 40.58 -51.84 -18.55
N LYS A 7 41.28 -50.98 -17.81
CA LYS A 7 40.69 -49.79 -17.20
C LYS A 7 40.17 -48.89 -18.32
N VAL A 8 38.87 -48.60 -18.32
CA VAL A 8 38.24 -47.68 -19.28
C VAL A 8 38.87 -46.31 -19.12
N ARG A 9 39.25 -45.67 -20.24
CA ARG A 9 39.74 -44.29 -20.23
C ARG A 9 38.56 -43.33 -20.37
N PHE A 10 38.52 -42.30 -19.54
CA PHE A 10 37.48 -41.27 -19.61
C PHE A 10 38.07 -39.96 -20.13
N SER A 11 37.32 -39.29 -21.01
CA SER A 11 37.61 -37.94 -21.50
C SER A 11 36.40 -37.04 -21.31
N PHE A 12 36.61 -35.72 -21.24
CA PHE A 12 35.53 -34.75 -21.04
C PHE A 12 35.37 -33.84 -22.26
N SER A 13 34.13 -33.53 -22.60
CA SER A 13 33.77 -32.54 -23.61
C SER A 13 32.78 -31.53 -23.03
N PHE A 14 32.93 -30.25 -23.38
CA PHE A 14 32.18 -29.15 -22.78
C PHE A 14 31.35 -28.44 -23.84
N ILE A 15 30.04 -28.33 -23.61
CA ILE A 15 29.11 -27.69 -24.54
C ILE A 15 28.33 -26.56 -23.84
N PRO A 16 27.81 -25.55 -24.54
CA PRO A 16 27.07 -24.47 -23.88
C PRO A 16 25.86 -24.98 -23.09
N GLN A 17 25.58 -24.37 -21.93
CA GLN A 17 24.39 -24.71 -21.14
C GLN A 17 23.11 -24.53 -21.98
N GLY A 18 22.17 -25.47 -21.84
CA GLY A 18 20.93 -25.49 -22.63
C GLY A 18 21.09 -25.95 -24.09
N ALA A 19 22.29 -26.36 -24.51
CA ALA A 19 22.50 -26.99 -25.81
C ALA A 19 21.58 -28.22 -25.99
N LYS A 20 21.09 -28.42 -27.21
CA LYS A 20 20.22 -29.56 -27.55
C LYS A 20 21.03 -30.65 -28.23
N VAL A 21 21.01 -31.85 -27.67
CA VAL A 21 21.65 -33.03 -28.28
C VAL A 21 20.57 -33.92 -28.92
N ARG A 22 20.84 -34.42 -30.12
CA ARG A 22 19.92 -35.31 -30.84
C ARG A 22 20.60 -36.64 -31.14
N SER A 23 19.89 -37.73 -30.90
CA SER A 23 20.28 -39.03 -31.45
C SER A 23 19.92 -39.08 -32.94
N ILE A 24 20.87 -39.49 -33.77
CA ILE A 24 20.70 -39.67 -35.22
C ILE A 24 21.22 -41.07 -35.58
N SER A 25 20.49 -41.78 -36.43
CA SER A 25 20.93 -43.08 -36.96
C SER A 25 21.28 -42.93 -38.44
N GLU A 26 22.47 -43.38 -38.83
CA GLU A 26 22.93 -43.42 -40.22
C GLU A 26 23.39 -44.84 -40.56
N GLY A 27 22.53 -45.63 -41.20
CA GLY A 27 22.79 -47.06 -41.41
C GLY A 27 22.61 -47.87 -40.12
N GLU A 28 23.63 -48.64 -39.75
CA GLU A 28 23.67 -49.40 -38.49
C GLU A 28 24.34 -48.62 -37.33
N GLU A 29 24.89 -47.43 -37.61
CA GLU A 29 25.59 -46.61 -36.64
C GLU A 29 24.67 -45.56 -36.01
N GLU A 30 24.79 -45.39 -34.69
CA GLU A 30 24.05 -44.39 -33.92
C GLU A 30 24.98 -43.31 -33.36
N TYR A 31 24.60 -42.06 -33.59
CA TYR A 31 25.38 -40.88 -33.20
C TYR A 31 24.58 -39.97 -32.27
N LEU A 32 25.31 -39.25 -31.42
CA LEU A 32 24.85 -38.05 -30.74
C LEU A 32 25.35 -36.83 -31.50
N ALA A 33 24.41 -36.07 -32.08
CA ALA A 33 24.69 -34.85 -32.80
C ALA A 33 24.59 -33.64 -31.87
N ILE A 34 25.67 -32.87 -31.81
CA ILE A 34 25.80 -31.65 -31.02
C ILE A 34 26.30 -30.55 -31.94
N ASN A 35 25.44 -29.60 -32.32
CA ASN A 35 25.75 -28.64 -33.39
C ASN A 35 26.25 -29.38 -34.65
N ASP A 36 27.44 -29.06 -35.13
CA ASP A 36 28.09 -29.69 -36.30
C ASP A 36 28.93 -30.93 -35.95
N TYR A 37 29.00 -31.31 -34.66
CA TYR A 37 29.78 -32.45 -34.18
C TYR A 37 28.93 -33.73 -34.10
N ARG A 38 29.59 -34.86 -34.38
CA ARG A 38 29.04 -36.21 -34.22
C ARG A 38 29.90 -36.99 -33.24
N LEU A 39 29.26 -37.52 -32.21
CA LEU A 39 29.89 -38.39 -31.22
C LEU A 39 29.23 -39.78 -31.30
N ASP A 40 30.03 -40.84 -31.18
CA ASP A 40 29.52 -42.21 -31.18
C ASP A 40 28.67 -42.44 -29.92
N LYS A 41 27.41 -42.85 -30.12
CA LYS A 41 26.45 -43.05 -29.02
C LYS A 41 26.85 -44.20 -28.09
N HIS A 42 27.66 -45.15 -28.56
CA HIS A 42 28.09 -46.30 -27.75
C HIS A 42 29.33 -46.03 -26.89
N SER A 43 29.95 -44.86 -27.04
CA SER A 43 31.12 -44.43 -26.29
C SER A 43 30.97 -43.00 -25.74
N THR A 44 29.75 -42.47 -25.69
CA THR A 44 29.46 -41.11 -25.22
C THR A 44 28.28 -41.08 -24.27
N VAL A 45 28.46 -40.40 -23.12
CA VAL A 45 27.39 -40.08 -22.17
C VAL A 45 27.28 -38.57 -22.06
N VAL A 46 26.08 -38.03 -22.12
CA VAL A 46 25.80 -36.62 -21.90
C VAL A 46 25.07 -36.48 -20.57
N VAL A 47 25.61 -35.70 -19.63
CA VAL A 47 25.03 -35.49 -18.29
C VAL A 47 24.90 -33.99 -18.01
N ASP A 48 23.78 -33.63 -17.38
CA ASP A 48 23.45 -32.26 -16.97
C ASP A 48 23.42 -31.24 -18.13
N VAL A 49 23.23 -31.74 -19.35
CA VAL A 49 23.11 -30.95 -20.57
C VAL A 49 22.47 -31.78 -21.68
N GLY A 50 21.98 -31.13 -22.72
CA GLY A 50 21.44 -31.80 -23.92
C GLY A 50 19.93 -31.69 -24.08
N ASN A 51 19.24 -31.19 -23.06
CA ASN A 51 17.83 -30.82 -23.04
C ASN A 51 16.90 -32.00 -23.36
N ARG A 52 17.24 -33.19 -22.82
CA ARG A 52 16.54 -34.46 -23.04
C ARG A 52 16.88 -35.48 -21.95
N LEU A 53 15.94 -36.39 -21.68
CA LEU A 53 16.16 -37.56 -20.84
C LEU A 53 15.91 -38.84 -21.66
N CYS A 54 16.98 -39.54 -22.03
CA CYS A 54 16.95 -40.84 -22.73
C CYS A 54 18.29 -41.59 -22.56
N GLU A 55 18.41 -42.80 -23.12
CA GLU A 55 19.69 -43.53 -23.10
C GLU A 55 20.83 -42.67 -23.67
N GLY A 56 21.91 -42.53 -22.88
CA GLY A 56 23.08 -41.72 -23.17
C GLY A 56 22.92 -40.20 -23.00
N ILE A 57 21.73 -39.68 -22.68
CA ILE A 57 21.51 -38.24 -22.44
C ILE A 57 20.65 -38.04 -21.18
N ILE A 58 21.23 -37.47 -20.14
CA ILE A 58 20.65 -37.36 -18.80
C ILE A 58 20.60 -35.89 -18.41
N ASP A 59 19.49 -35.22 -18.74
CA ASP A 59 19.28 -33.81 -18.43
C ASP A 59 17.85 -33.54 -17.97
N HIS A 60 17.70 -32.78 -16.89
CA HIS A 60 16.42 -32.44 -16.27
C HIS A 60 15.90 -31.05 -16.70
N HIS A 61 16.71 -30.19 -17.34
CA HIS A 61 16.35 -28.79 -17.61
C HIS A 61 15.10 -28.58 -18.50
N HIS A 62 14.69 -29.58 -19.28
CA HIS A 62 13.45 -29.56 -20.06
C HIS A 62 12.20 -29.93 -19.24
N LEU A 63 12.37 -30.48 -18.03
CA LEU A 63 11.31 -30.95 -17.15
C LEU A 63 10.91 -29.83 -16.19
N LYS A 64 9.90 -29.04 -16.57
CA LYS A 64 9.38 -27.93 -15.73
C LYS A 64 9.09 -28.35 -14.29
N ASP A 65 8.57 -29.56 -14.13
CA ASP A 65 8.18 -30.11 -12.82
C ASP A 65 9.14 -31.18 -12.27
N GLY A 66 10.36 -31.27 -12.80
CA GLY A 66 11.24 -32.40 -12.51
C GLY A 66 10.61 -33.74 -12.91
N PHE A 67 11.09 -34.82 -12.30
CA PHE A 67 10.60 -36.18 -12.55
C PHE A 67 10.16 -36.85 -11.25
N GLU A 68 8.92 -37.35 -11.17
CA GLU A 68 8.43 -38.03 -9.96
C GLU A 68 8.86 -39.49 -9.93
N TRP A 69 9.56 -39.90 -8.87
CA TRP A 69 10.02 -41.28 -8.66
C TRP A 69 9.90 -41.66 -7.18
N ASN A 70 9.14 -42.72 -6.88
CA ASN A 70 8.91 -43.20 -5.51
C ASN A 70 8.43 -42.12 -4.52
N GLY A 71 7.58 -41.19 -4.97
CA GLY A 71 7.08 -40.08 -4.15
C GLY A 71 8.11 -38.97 -3.88
N ARG A 72 9.28 -39.03 -4.51
CA ARG A 72 10.29 -37.97 -4.54
C ARG A 72 10.29 -37.30 -5.91
N ARG A 73 10.53 -35.98 -5.94
CA ARG A 73 10.67 -35.21 -7.18
C ARG A 73 12.15 -35.03 -7.48
N LEU A 74 12.64 -35.74 -8.50
CA LEU A 74 14.01 -35.66 -8.98
C LEU A 74 14.17 -34.41 -9.83
N VAL A 75 15.14 -33.58 -9.47
CA VAL A 75 15.38 -32.27 -10.12
C VAL A 75 16.83 -32.07 -10.48
N SER A 76 17.65 -33.12 -10.47
CA SER A 76 19.07 -33.07 -10.85
C SER A 76 19.42 -34.23 -11.79
N ALA A 77 20.45 -34.06 -12.61
CA ALA A 77 21.01 -35.12 -13.45
C ALA A 77 21.55 -36.29 -12.60
N SER A 78 22.17 -35.99 -11.45
CA SER A 78 22.64 -37.01 -10.51
C SER A 78 21.49 -37.87 -9.97
N GLY A 79 20.36 -37.24 -9.59
CA GLY A 79 19.15 -37.93 -9.14
C GLY A 79 18.55 -38.83 -10.21
N LEU A 80 18.45 -38.32 -11.44
CA LEU A 80 17.96 -39.10 -12.58
C LEU A 80 18.85 -40.31 -12.89
N LEU A 81 20.18 -40.12 -12.92
CA LEU A 81 21.11 -41.20 -13.19
C LEU A 81 21.06 -42.27 -12.09
N TYR A 82 21.01 -41.85 -10.82
CA TYR A 82 20.95 -42.77 -9.68
C TYR A 82 19.66 -43.61 -9.68
N ALA A 83 18.52 -42.98 -9.98
CA ALA A 83 17.23 -43.67 -10.06
C ALA A 83 17.11 -44.58 -11.29
N PHE A 84 17.76 -44.22 -12.40
CA PHE A 84 17.68 -44.94 -13.67
C PHE A 84 19.07 -45.27 -14.26
N PRO A 85 19.83 -46.21 -13.66
CA PRO A 85 21.15 -46.59 -14.16
C PRO A 85 21.11 -47.18 -15.58
N SER A 86 19.93 -47.69 -15.99
CA SER A 86 19.68 -48.15 -17.35
C SER A 86 19.85 -47.05 -18.40
N LEU A 87 19.88 -45.77 -18.03
CA LEU A 87 20.20 -44.69 -18.95
C LEU A 87 21.63 -44.80 -19.52
N LEU A 88 22.50 -45.63 -18.93
CA LEU A 88 23.84 -45.92 -19.41
C LEU A 88 23.91 -47.23 -20.23
N SER A 89 22.79 -47.91 -20.52
CA SER A 89 22.78 -49.21 -21.20
C SER A 89 23.27 -49.18 -22.64
N ASN A 90 23.28 -48.00 -23.27
CA ASN A 90 23.79 -47.80 -24.62
C ASN A 90 25.32 -47.85 -24.70
N ILE A 91 26.03 -47.72 -23.57
CA ILE A 91 27.49 -47.72 -23.53
C ILE A 91 28.02 -49.13 -23.72
N SER A 92 28.90 -49.28 -24.71
CA SER A 92 29.46 -50.57 -25.07
C SER A 92 30.32 -51.13 -23.93
N PRO A 93 30.11 -52.38 -23.49
CA PRO A 93 30.92 -53.00 -22.44
C PRO A 93 32.37 -53.26 -22.87
N VAL A 94 32.68 -53.10 -24.16
CA VAL A 94 34.03 -53.21 -24.73
C VAL A 94 34.64 -51.87 -25.12
N ALA A 95 34.00 -50.75 -24.78
CA ALA A 95 34.57 -49.42 -25.01
C ALA A 95 35.87 -49.26 -24.21
N GLU A 96 36.99 -49.00 -24.90
CA GLU A 96 38.27 -48.69 -24.25
C GLU A 96 38.35 -47.24 -23.78
N GLU A 97 37.55 -46.37 -24.39
CA GLU A 97 37.46 -44.95 -24.09
C GLU A 97 36.00 -44.49 -24.12
N VAL A 98 35.61 -43.67 -23.14
CA VAL A 98 34.27 -43.10 -23.02
C VAL A 98 34.38 -41.58 -22.84
N THR A 99 33.63 -40.83 -23.63
CA THR A 99 33.52 -39.37 -23.51
C THR A 99 32.33 -39.00 -22.64
N ILE A 100 32.57 -38.22 -21.59
CA ILE A 100 31.54 -37.60 -20.77
C ILE A 100 31.34 -36.16 -21.26
N VAL A 101 30.17 -35.86 -21.78
CA VAL A 101 29.79 -34.52 -22.27
C VAL A 101 29.01 -33.81 -21.19
N VAL A 102 29.46 -32.62 -20.83
CA VAL A 102 28.92 -31.77 -19.76
C VAL A 102 28.75 -30.33 -20.25
N HIS A 103 28.04 -29.49 -19.49
CA HIS A 103 27.96 -28.08 -19.83
C HIS A 103 29.27 -27.33 -19.51
N GLN A 104 29.50 -26.21 -20.22
CA GLN A 104 30.55 -25.25 -19.88
C GLN A 104 30.23 -24.60 -18.53
N GLY A 105 31.26 -24.37 -17.73
CA GLY A 105 31.10 -23.93 -16.35
C GLY A 105 30.47 -25.00 -15.45
N PRO A 106 31.01 -26.23 -15.42
CA PRO A 106 30.39 -27.35 -14.72
C PRO A 106 30.21 -27.03 -13.22
N ASP A 107 29.04 -27.38 -12.70
CA ASP A 107 28.68 -27.16 -11.31
C ASP A 107 28.68 -28.46 -10.47
N PHE A 108 28.13 -28.41 -9.26
CA PHE A 108 28.13 -29.55 -8.35
C PHE A 108 27.34 -30.76 -8.88
N ASP A 109 26.17 -30.54 -9.51
CA ASP A 109 25.38 -31.65 -10.07
C ASP A 109 26.11 -32.29 -11.26
N CYS A 110 26.74 -31.46 -12.09
CA CYS A 110 27.62 -31.92 -13.14
C CYS A 110 28.79 -32.77 -12.61
N PHE A 111 29.44 -32.38 -11.51
CA PHE A 111 30.54 -33.16 -10.92
C PHE A 111 30.06 -34.53 -10.42
N VAL A 112 28.95 -34.56 -9.68
CA VAL A 112 28.40 -35.78 -9.10
C VAL A 112 27.88 -36.71 -10.20
N SER A 113 27.09 -36.22 -11.14
CA SER A 113 26.51 -37.03 -12.23
C SER A 113 27.58 -37.64 -13.13
N ALA A 114 28.62 -36.88 -13.48
CA ALA A 114 29.75 -37.40 -14.24
C ALA A 114 30.53 -38.48 -13.47
N TYR A 115 30.82 -38.26 -12.18
CA TYR A 115 31.51 -39.24 -11.36
C TYR A 115 30.71 -40.54 -11.23
N LEU A 116 29.41 -40.45 -10.97
CA LEU A 116 28.52 -41.60 -10.87
C LEU A 116 28.46 -42.37 -12.19
N ALA A 117 28.41 -41.68 -13.33
CA ALA A 117 28.44 -42.32 -14.64
C ALA A 117 29.76 -43.07 -14.87
N MET A 118 30.90 -42.42 -14.60
CA MET A 118 32.22 -43.04 -14.71
C MET A 118 32.34 -44.29 -13.83
N HIS A 119 31.95 -44.17 -12.55
CA HIS A 119 32.04 -45.27 -11.59
C HIS A 119 31.13 -46.44 -12.00
N PHE A 120 29.90 -46.18 -12.43
CA PHE A 120 28.96 -47.20 -12.85
C PHE A 120 29.42 -47.91 -14.13
N ILE A 121 29.99 -47.19 -15.10
CA ILE A 121 30.54 -47.79 -16.33
C ILE A 121 31.73 -48.72 -16.00
N GLU A 122 32.60 -48.30 -15.07
CA GLU A 122 33.78 -49.08 -14.71
C GLU A 122 33.44 -50.32 -13.84
N HIS A 123 32.55 -50.17 -12.86
CA HIS A 123 32.30 -51.17 -11.81
C HIS A 123 30.96 -51.91 -11.95
N GLY A 124 29.99 -51.36 -12.68
CA GLY A 124 28.63 -51.89 -12.80
C GLY A 124 27.71 -51.58 -11.62
N GLU A 125 28.19 -50.77 -10.67
CA GLU A 125 27.45 -50.34 -9.48
C GLU A 125 27.86 -48.91 -9.09
N PHE A 126 27.01 -48.23 -8.32
CA PHE A 126 27.35 -46.93 -7.74
C PHE A 126 28.22 -47.10 -6.49
N PRO A 127 29.07 -46.10 -6.16
CA PRO A 127 29.89 -46.16 -4.96
C PRO A 127 29.02 -46.18 -3.69
N GLU A 128 29.57 -46.72 -2.61
CA GLU A 128 28.97 -46.61 -1.27
C GLU A 128 28.71 -45.14 -0.92
N HIS A 129 27.56 -44.85 -0.29
CA HIS A 129 27.10 -43.49 0.04
C HIS A 129 26.76 -42.58 -1.15
N ALA A 130 26.61 -43.11 -2.36
CA ALA A 130 26.15 -42.34 -3.53
C ALA A 130 24.79 -41.67 -3.31
N ASP A 131 23.89 -42.30 -2.53
CA ASP A 131 22.59 -41.75 -2.14
C ASP A 131 22.72 -40.39 -1.44
N LEU A 132 23.66 -40.25 -0.50
CA LEU A 132 23.88 -39.00 0.22
C LEU A 132 24.40 -37.87 -0.70
N LEU A 133 25.30 -38.20 -1.65
CA LEU A 133 25.78 -37.24 -2.64
C LEU A 133 24.65 -36.76 -3.55
N VAL A 134 23.81 -37.69 -4.01
CA VAL A 134 22.68 -37.41 -4.89
C VAL A 134 21.66 -36.54 -4.18
N GLU A 135 21.28 -36.88 -2.94
CA GLU A 135 20.36 -36.07 -2.14
C GLU A 135 20.90 -34.65 -1.95
N TYR A 136 22.19 -34.48 -1.69
CA TYR A 136 22.81 -33.15 -1.56
C TYR A 136 22.85 -32.37 -2.88
N ALA A 137 23.16 -33.03 -4.01
CA ALA A 137 23.09 -32.42 -5.33
C ALA A 137 21.66 -31.97 -5.69
N GLU A 138 20.65 -32.75 -5.33
CA GLU A 138 19.23 -32.37 -5.48
C GLU A 138 18.86 -31.14 -4.65
N GLU A 139 19.32 -31.04 -3.41
CA GLU A 139 19.07 -29.85 -2.56
C GLU A 139 19.76 -28.59 -3.12
N ILE A 140 20.95 -28.73 -3.71
CA ILE A 140 21.65 -27.63 -4.39
C ILE A 140 20.88 -27.18 -5.64
N ASP A 141 20.58 -28.10 -6.56
CA ASP A 141 20.02 -27.73 -7.85
C ASP A 141 18.56 -27.23 -7.73
N SER A 142 17.81 -27.77 -6.76
CA SER A 142 16.51 -27.24 -6.36
C SER A 142 16.57 -25.85 -5.73
N GLY A 143 17.77 -25.36 -5.37
CA GLY A 143 17.98 -24.09 -4.67
C GLY A 143 17.47 -24.10 -3.23
N ARG A 144 17.24 -25.29 -2.65
CA ARG A 144 16.75 -25.48 -1.29
C ARG A 144 17.85 -25.43 -0.24
N LEU A 145 19.07 -25.81 -0.63
CA LEU A 145 20.21 -25.79 0.29
C LEU A 145 20.54 -24.35 0.71
N GLY A 146 20.35 -24.08 2.00
CA GLY A 146 20.80 -22.85 2.65
C GLY A 146 22.27 -22.95 3.07
N ILE A 147 22.81 -21.85 3.62
CA ILE A 147 24.13 -21.89 4.26
C ILE A 147 24.04 -21.39 5.68
N HIS A 148 24.62 -22.18 6.58
CA HIS A 148 24.90 -21.77 7.94
C HIS A 148 26.20 -20.95 7.96
N LEU A 149 26.10 -19.67 8.28
CA LEU A 149 27.26 -18.77 8.31
C LEU A 149 28.31 -19.14 9.36
N GLU A 150 27.98 -19.97 10.36
CA GLU A 150 28.98 -20.52 11.29
C GLU A 150 29.81 -21.66 10.66
N HIS A 151 29.31 -22.26 9.58
CA HIS A 151 29.89 -23.37 8.84
C HIS A 151 29.87 -23.08 7.33
N ARG A 152 30.54 -21.99 6.93
CA ARG A 152 30.52 -21.48 5.54
C ARG A 152 31.21 -22.41 4.55
N VAL A 153 32.20 -23.16 5.01
CA VAL A 153 33.03 -24.02 4.17
C VAL A 153 32.36 -25.39 4.07
N THR A 154 31.75 -25.63 2.91
CA THR A 154 31.02 -26.86 2.59
C THR A 154 31.44 -27.34 1.20
N PRO A 155 31.19 -28.60 0.84
CA PRO A 155 31.38 -29.06 -0.53
C PRO A 155 30.72 -28.13 -1.57
N TYR A 156 29.53 -27.62 -1.26
CA TYR A 156 28.83 -26.67 -2.12
C TYR A 156 29.61 -25.36 -2.29
N THR A 157 29.98 -24.67 -1.20
CA THR A 157 30.67 -23.37 -1.33
C THR A 157 32.06 -23.48 -1.95
N LEU A 158 32.78 -24.57 -1.65
CA LEU A 158 34.05 -24.86 -2.31
C LEU A 158 33.87 -24.99 -3.83
N SER A 159 32.85 -25.72 -4.27
CA SER A 159 32.56 -25.93 -5.69
C SER A 159 32.30 -24.61 -6.43
N LEU A 160 31.62 -23.65 -5.79
CA LEU A 160 31.29 -22.36 -6.38
C LEU A 160 32.50 -21.45 -6.63
N VAL A 161 33.60 -21.63 -5.88
CA VAL A 161 34.82 -20.81 -6.03
C VAL A 161 35.88 -21.45 -6.93
N PHE A 162 35.70 -22.70 -7.38
CA PHE A 162 36.66 -23.40 -8.25
C PHE A 162 37.02 -22.60 -9.49
N HIS A 163 36.01 -22.05 -10.17
CA HIS A 163 36.21 -21.23 -11.36
C HIS A 163 37.17 -20.08 -11.10
N LYS A 164 36.93 -19.31 -10.04
CA LYS A 164 37.73 -18.13 -9.70
C LYS A 164 39.17 -18.51 -9.36
N VAL A 165 39.35 -19.47 -8.44
CA VAL A 165 40.68 -19.89 -7.98
C VAL A 165 41.53 -20.43 -9.15
N ILE A 166 40.93 -21.27 -10.01
CA ILE A 166 41.63 -21.87 -11.15
C ILE A 166 41.89 -20.83 -12.24
N GLU A 167 40.93 -19.96 -12.54
CA GLU A 167 41.09 -18.88 -13.51
C GLU A 167 42.24 -17.96 -13.13
N GLU A 168 42.33 -17.53 -11.86
CA GLU A 168 43.42 -16.69 -11.38
C GLU A 168 44.79 -17.38 -11.55
N LYS A 169 44.87 -18.67 -11.21
CA LYS A 169 46.10 -19.46 -11.41
C LYS A 169 46.51 -19.51 -12.88
N LEU A 170 45.56 -19.84 -13.77
CA LEU A 170 45.80 -19.94 -15.21
C LEU A 170 46.22 -18.59 -15.82
N LYS A 171 45.59 -17.48 -15.38
CA LYS A 171 45.97 -16.13 -15.80
C LYS A 171 47.39 -15.76 -15.36
N ARG A 172 47.80 -16.10 -14.13
CA ARG A 172 49.16 -15.83 -13.63
C ARG A 172 50.25 -16.54 -14.44
N ILE A 173 49.96 -17.70 -15.00
CA ILE A 173 50.90 -18.47 -15.84
C ILE A 173 50.66 -18.29 -17.34
N ASN A 174 49.77 -17.38 -17.74
CA ASN A 174 49.40 -17.11 -19.13
C ASN A 174 48.93 -18.36 -19.92
N ALA A 175 48.24 -19.28 -19.25
CA ALA A 175 47.72 -20.53 -19.83
C ALA A 175 46.17 -20.54 -19.90
N PHE A 176 45.54 -19.37 -19.78
CA PHE A 176 44.09 -19.25 -19.75
C PHE A 176 43.46 -19.50 -21.13
N SER A 177 42.55 -20.48 -21.17
CA SER A 177 41.52 -20.61 -22.18
C SER A 177 40.28 -21.21 -21.52
N TYR A 178 39.09 -20.96 -22.07
CA TYR A 178 37.85 -21.51 -21.49
C TYR A 178 37.84 -23.04 -21.48
N ASP A 179 38.38 -23.70 -22.50
CA ASP A 179 38.47 -25.17 -22.55
C ASP A 179 39.38 -25.72 -21.45
N VAL A 180 40.56 -25.10 -21.25
CA VAL A 180 41.48 -25.48 -20.18
C VAL A 180 40.88 -25.21 -18.80
N LEU A 181 40.18 -24.08 -18.63
CA LEU A 181 39.49 -23.74 -17.40
C LEU A 181 38.42 -24.79 -17.06
N ASN A 182 37.51 -25.08 -17.99
CA ASN A 182 36.45 -26.06 -17.79
C ASN A 182 37.02 -27.44 -17.47
N ALA A 183 38.06 -27.89 -18.19
CA ALA A 183 38.73 -29.15 -17.91
C ALA A 183 39.33 -29.20 -16.50
N LYS A 184 39.97 -28.12 -16.05
CA LYS A 184 40.58 -28.03 -14.71
C LYS A 184 39.55 -27.93 -13.60
N VAL A 185 38.45 -27.22 -13.82
CA VAL A 185 37.31 -27.16 -12.88
C VAL A 185 36.69 -28.53 -12.75
N MET A 186 36.46 -29.24 -13.86
CA MET A 186 35.93 -30.60 -13.84
C MET A 186 36.85 -31.57 -13.09
N GLU A 187 38.16 -31.53 -13.36
CA GLU A 187 39.16 -32.34 -12.64
C GLU A 187 39.10 -32.09 -11.12
N LYS A 188 38.99 -30.81 -10.71
CA LYS A 188 38.90 -30.42 -9.31
C LYS A 188 37.55 -30.83 -8.68
N GLY A 189 36.46 -30.76 -9.43
CA GLY A 189 35.13 -31.24 -9.05
C GLY A 189 35.08 -32.75 -8.81
N ILE A 190 35.64 -33.54 -9.73
CA ILE A 190 35.77 -34.99 -9.56
C ILE A 190 36.61 -35.32 -8.32
N HIS A 191 37.74 -34.63 -8.12
CA HIS A 191 38.56 -34.81 -6.93
C HIS A 191 37.82 -34.48 -5.62
N LEU A 192 36.91 -33.49 -5.64
CA LEU A 192 36.04 -33.20 -4.50
C LEU A 192 35.09 -34.36 -4.20
N VAL A 193 34.44 -34.93 -5.21
CA VAL A 193 33.55 -36.08 -5.05
C VAL A 193 34.31 -37.29 -4.49
N GLU A 194 35.49 -37.59 -5.05
CA GLU A 194 36.36 -38.67 -4.57
C GLU A 194 36.77 -38.48 -3.11
N TYR A 195 37.16 -37.25 -2.74
CA TYR A 195 37.53 -36.90 -1.37
C TYR A 195 36.36 -37.12 -0.41
N ILE A 196 35.16 -36.67 -0.76
CA ILE A 196 33.96 -36.82 0.08
C ILE A 196 33.66 -38.30 0.35
N LEU A 197 33.66 -39.12 -0.70
CA LEU A 197 33.40 -40.56 -0.58
C LEU A 197 34.48 -41.29 0.21
N ALA A 198 35.74 -40.89 0.07
CA ALA A 198 36.84 -41.43 0.88
C ALA A 198 36.66 -41.07 2.36
N ARG A 199 36.28 -39.82 2.66
CA ARG A 199 36.05 -39.35 4.03
C ARG A 199 34.85 -40.02 4.69
N PHE A 200 33.75 -40.27 3.97
CA PHE A 200 32.60 -40.99 4.53
C PHE A 200 32.96 -42.36 5.09
N LYS A 201 33.91 -43.08 4.47
CA LYS A 201 34.39 -44.37 4.98
C LYS A 201 35.17 -44.28 6.29
N GLU A 202 35.69 -43.10 6.61
CA GLU A 202 36.48 -42.83 7.81
C GLU A 202 35.66 -42.19 8.93
N MET A 203 34.46 -41.70 8.63
CA MET A 203 33.58 -41.01 9.58
C MET A 203 32.76 -42.00 10.43
N LEU A 204 32.45 -41.61 11.67
CA LEU A 204 31.56 -42.42 12.50
C LEU A 204 30.13 -42.40 11.93
N PRO A 205 29.30 -43.44 12.13
CA PRO A 205 27.95 -43.49 11.56
C PRO A 205 27.04 -42.30 11.88
N GLY A 206 27.26 -41.62 13.02
CA GLY A 206 26.51 -40.41 13.40
C GLY A 206 27.08 -39.10 12.87
N GLU A 207 28.24 -39.14 12.20
CA GLU A 207 28.93 -37.97 11.65
C GLU A 207 28.79 -37.88 10.13
N VAL A 208 28.45 -38.99 9.45
CA VAL A 208 28.35 -39.06 7.99
C VAL A 208 27.30 -38.08 7.47
N GLY A 209 27.74 -37.13 6.65
CA GLY A 209 26.88 -36.13 6.01
C GLY A 209 27.69 -35.03 5.33
N LEU A 210 27.16 -34.44 4.26
CA LEU A 210 27.87 -33.41 3.48
C LEU A 210 27.98 -32.06 4.19
N GLU A 211 27.12 -31.78 5.16
CA GLU A 211 27.19 -30.58 5.99
C GLU A 211 27.97 -30.79 7.30
N SER A 212 28.49 -32.00 7.52
CA SER A 212 29.25 -32.31 8.72
C SER A 212 30.57 -31.53 8.76
N PRO A 213 30.86 -30.75 9.81
CA PRO A 213 32.14 -30.05 9.94
C PRO A 213 33.35 -31.00 9.94
N VAL A 214 33.14 -32.28 10.27
CA VAL A 214 34.19 -33.33 10.29
C VAL A 214 34.57 -33.80 8.87
N LEU A 215 33.79 -33.44 7.86
CA LEU A 215 34.09 -33.76 6.47
C LEU A 215 35.36 -33.04 5.99
N LEU A 216 35.49 -31.75 6.35
CA LEU A 216 36.57 -30.86 5.94
C LEU A 216 37.45 -30.49 7.15
N LEU A 217 38.10 -31.50 7.75
CA LEU A 217 39.07 -31.28 8.82
C LEU A 217 40.36 -30.60 8.31
N GLU A 218 41.13 -30.05 9.24
CA GLU A 218 42.42 -29.42 8.97
C GLU A 218 43.32 -30.32 8.10
N GLY A 219 43.87 -29.74 7.02
CA GLY A 219 44.73 -30.45 6.07
C GLY A 219 44.01 -31.07 4.87
N HIS A 220 42.71 -30.79 4.66
CA HIS A 220 42.01 -31.19 3.43
C HIS A 220 42.63 -30.54 2.16
N PRO A 221 42.48 -31.14 0.97
CA PRO A 221 43.18 -30.70 -0.25
C PRO A 221 42.56 -29.45 -0.93
N PHE A 222 41.68 -28.74 -0.22
CA PHE A 222 40.92 -27.60 -0.73
C PHE A 222 41.17 -26.30 0.04
N ALA A 223 42.31 -26.20 0.74
CA ALA A 223 42.65 -25.06 1.59
C ALA A 223 42.68 -23.71 0.83
N GLU A 224 43.05 -23.71 -0.44
CA GLU A 224 43.03 -22.49 -1.26
C GLU A 224 41.60 -22.03 -1.58
N GLU A 225 40.71 -22.98 -1.85
CA GLU A 225 39.30 -22.71 -2.09
C GLU A 225 38.58 -22.29 -0.80
N GLU A 226 38.91 -22.91 0.34
CA GLU A 226 38.48 -22.48 1.67
C GLU A 226 38.87 -21.02 1.94
N GLN A 227 40.14 -20.67 1.69
CA GLN A 227 40.62 -19.30 1.86
C GLN A 227 39.84 -18.31 0.99
N GLU A 228 39.49 -18.70 -0.24
CA GLU A 228 38.71 -17.86 -1.15
C GLU A 228 37.25 -17.72 -0.69
N VAL A 229 36.63 -18.77 -0.16
CA VAL A 229 35.28 -18.71 0.44
C VAL A 229 35.25 -17.71 1.60
N GLU A 230 36.21 -17.79 2.51
CA GLU A 230 36.31 -16.87 3.65
C GLU A 230 36.62 -15.43 3.21
N ALA A 231 37.49 -15.27 2.21
CA ALA A 231 37.77 -13.96 1.62
C ALA A 231 36.54 -13.36 0.92
N ASP A 232 35.71 -14.19 0.27
CA ASP A 232 34.46 -13.76 -0.36
C ASP A 232 33.41 -13.34 0.66
N TYR A 233 33.27 -14.10 1.75
CA TYR A 233 32.38 -13.72 2.83
C TYR A 233 32.82 -12.41 3.50
N LYS A 234 34.13 -12.21 3.67
CA LYS A 234 34.65 -10.93 4.17
C LYS A 234 34.28 -9.76 3.24
N ARG A 235 34.43 -9.93 1.93
CA ARG A 235 34.01 -8.93 0.93
C ARG A 235 32.52 -8.61 1.02
N TYR A 236 31.69 -9.63 1.28
CA TYR A 236 30.26 -9.42 1.54
C TYR A 236 30.00 -8.57 2.79
N CYS A 237 30.72 -8.84 3.90
CA CYS A 237 30.62 -8.02 5.11
C CYS A 237 31.06 -6.58 4.86
N ASP A 238 32.19 -6.41 4.17
CA ASP A 238 32.72 -5.09 3.79
C ASP A 238 31.70 -4.32 2.92
N ASP A 239 31.05 -4.99 1.95
CA ASP A 239 29.97 -4.40 1.13
C ASP A 239 28.75 -3.95 1.96
N LEU A 240 28.42 -4.67 3.03
CA LEU A 240 27.29 -4.32 3.92
C LEU A 240 27.61 -3.13 4.83
N GLU A 241 28.87 -2.98 5.23
CA GLU A 241 29.35 -1.91 6.10
C GLU A 241 29.65 -0.62 5.33
N GLU A 242 29.98 -0.71 4.03
CA GLU A 242 30.31 0.44 3.19
C GLU A 242 29.09 1.38 3.01
N PRO A 243 29.18 2.65 3.44
CA PRO A 243 28.06 3.60 3.35
C PRO A 243 27.57 3.79 1.92
N GLY A 244 26.29 3.51 1.68
CA GLY A 244 25.66 3.68 0.38
C GLY A 244 25.89 2.54 -0.61
N LYS A 245 26.70 1.52 -0.26
CA LYS A 245 26.91 0.32 -1.11
C LYS A 245 25.67 -0.56 -1.15
N CYS A 246 25.08 -0.80 0.02
CA CYS A 246 23.85 -1.59 0.20
C CYS A 246 22.74 -0.77 0.86
N GLU A 247 21.50 -1.17 0.63
CA GLU A 247 20.32 -0.68 1.32
C GLU A 247 19.47 -1.86 1.80
N LYS A 248 19.15 -1.87 3.09
CA LYS A 248 18.31 -2.88 3.75
C LYS A 248 16.88 -2.35 3.82
N ARG A 249 15.89 -3.12 3.39
CA ARG A 249 14.47 -2.76 3.43
C ARG A 249 13.59 -3.93 3.81
N LYS A 250 12.36 -3.62 4.21
CA LYS A 250 11.24 -4.54 4.17
C LYS A 250 10.51 -4.38 2.83
N LEU A 251 10.08 -5.49 2.24
CA LEU A 251 9.34 -5.49 0.98
C LEU A 251 8.16 -6.45 1.06
N LEU A 252 6.99 -6.00 0.61
CA LEU A 252 5.81 -6.85 0.48
C LEU A 252 5.87 -7.59 -0.87
N LEU A 253 5.88 -8.91 -0.86
CA LEU A 253 5.96 -9.72 -2.07
C LEU A 253 4.78 -10.69 -2.20
N PRO A 254 4.31 -10.99 -3.42
CA PRO A 254 3.22 -11.94 -3.63
C PRO A 254 3.55 -13.34 -3.12
N HIS A 255 2.58 -13.97 -2.47
CA HIS A 255 2.68 -15.35 -2.02
C HIS A 255 2.53 -16.33 -3.20
N ILE A 256 3.35 -17.40 -3.23
CA ILE A 256 3.37 -18.40 -4.31
C ILE A 256 2.01 -19.09 -4.45
N SER A 257 1.48 -19.60 -3.33
CA SER A 257 0.27 -20.45 -3.31
C SER A 257 -1.05 -19.72 -3.03
N VAL A 258 -1.02 -18.48 -2.53
CA VAL A 258 -2.24 -17.76 -2.12
C VAL A 258 -2.38 -16.49 -2.96
N LYS A 259 -3.24 -16.54 -3.97
CA LYS A 259 -3.51 -15.40 -4.85
C LYS A 259 -4.05 -14.22 -4.04
N GLY A 260 -3.52 -13.02 -4.30
CA GLY A 260 -3.94 -11.79 -3.62
C GLY A 260 -3.43 -11.67 -2.18
N HIS A 261 -2.49 -12.52 -1.76
CA HIS A 261 -1.79 -12.40 -0.48
C HIS A 261 -0.35 -11.93 -0.70
N THR A 262 0.11 -11.08 0.21
CA THR A 262 1.51 -10.64 0.29
C THR A 262 2.10 -10.99 1.63
N GLU A 263 3.40 -11.20 1.63
CA GLU A 263 4.20 -11.38 2.83
C GLU A 263 5.30 -10.32 2.85
N GLU A 264 5.53 -9.74 4.03
CA GLU A 264 6.63 -8.80 4.23
C GLU A 264 7.92 -9.57 4.46
N VAL A 265 8.95 -9.30 3.67
CA VAL A 265 10.24 -9.98 3.75
C VAL A 265 11.41 -9.02 3.87
N ASP A 266 12.51 -9.51 4.42
CA ASP A 266 13.79 -8.79 4.41
C ASP A 266 14.38 -8.74 3.00
N ALA A 267 14.72 -7.53 2.56
CA ALA A 267 15.23 -7.24 1.24
C ALA A 267 16.60 -6.53 1.32
N LEU A 268 17.54 -6.98 0.48
CA LEU A 268 18.85 -6.37 0.33
C LEU A 268 19.04 -5.84 -1.09
N PHE A 269 19.26 -4.54 -1.21
CA PHE A 269 19.52 -3.86 -2.46
C PHE A 269 20.97 -3.42 -2.54
N TRP A 270 21.71 -3.94 -3.50
CA TRP A 270 22.99 -3.36 -3.87
C TRP A 270 22.78 -2.16 -4.78
N ASN A 271 23.45 -1.05 -4.48
CA ASN A 271 23.41 0.17 -5.29
C ASN A 271 24.49 0.17 -6.40
N SER A 272 25.47 -0.73 -6.31
CA SER A 272 26.50 -1.00 -7.32
C SER A 272 26.87 -2.47 -7.29
N GLN A 273 27.67 -2.94 -8.24
CA GLN A 273 28.08 -4.35 -8.29
C GLN A 273 28.74 -4.79 -6.97
N PRO A 274 28.30 -5.93 -6.38
CA PRO A 274 28.95 -6.50 -5.20
C PRO A 274 30.41 -6.85 -5.48
N THR A 275 31.25 -6.72 -4.46
CA THR A 275 32.66 -7.16 -4.53
C THR A 275 32.82 -8.65 -4.26
N CYS A 276 31.84 -9.26 -3.58
CA CYS A 276 31.72 -10.70 -3.41
C CYS A 276 31.05 -11.38 -4.63
N SER A 277 31.41 -12.63 -4.90
CA SER A 277 30.82 -13.45 -5.97
C SER A 277 29.65 -14.29 -5.49
N LEU A 278 29.58 -14.63 -4.20
CA LEU A 278 28.53 -15.46 -3.61
C LEU A 278 27.45 -14.60 -2.90
N ASP A 279 27.24 -13.38 -3.40
CA ASP A 279 26.33 -12.36 -2.86
C ASP A 279 24.95 -12.88 -2.41
N LYS A 280 24.21 -13.59 -3.29
CA LYS A 280 22.90 -14.16 -2.97
C LYS A 280 22.96 -15.16 -1.83
N LEU A 281 24.01 -15.97 -1.80
CA LEU A 281 24.18 -17.07 -0.86
C LEU A 281 24.44 -16.51 0.54
N TRP A 282 25.35 -15.53 0.63
CA TRP A 282 25.62 -14.80 1.85
C TRP A 282 24.40 -14.02 2.35
N ALA A 283 23.70 -13.32 1.46
CA ALA A 283 22.47 -12.61 1.84
C ALA A 283 21.39 -13.52 2.42
N ARG A 284 21.18 -14.70 1.83
CA ARG A 284 20.19 -15.67 2.32
C ARG A 284 20.58 -16.30 3.65
N GLY A 285 21.88 -16.45 3.93
CA GLY A 285 22.38 -16.97 5.21
C GLY A 285 22.54 -15.92 6.31
N ASP A 286 22.45 -14.61 6.00
CA ASP A 286 22.75 -13.54 6.95
C ASP A 286 21.69 -13.37 8.04
N LEU A 287 21.92 -14.03 9.18
CA LEU A 287 21.09 -13.92 10.38
C LEU A 287 21.14 -12.53 11.04
N ASN A 288 21.97 -11.60 10.55
CA ASN A 288 21.90 -10.19 10.95
C ASN A 288 20.84 -9.40 10.16
N SER A 289 20.06 -10.06 9.30
CA SER A 289 18.87 -9.45 8.71
C SER A 289 17.88 -9.02 9.79
N PRO A 290 17.02 -8.00 9.55
CA PRO A 290 16.08 -7.50 10.57
C PRO A 290 15.18 -8.56 11.20
N SER A 291 14.80 -9.62 10.47
CA SER A 291 14.00 -10.75 10.98
C SER A 291 14.83 -11.89 11.56
N GLY A 292 16.16 -11.90 11.34
CA GLY A 292 17.04 -12.97 11.76
C GLY A 292 16.95 -14.25 10.91
N THR A 293 16.34 -14.19 9.72
CA THR A 293 16.14 -15.37 8.84
C THR A 293 16.88 -15.25 7.50
N GLY A 294 17.80 -14.30 7.36
CA GLY A 294 18.42 -13.96 6.07
C GLY A 294 17.59 -12.96 5.27
N TYR A 295 18.20 -12.38 4.23
CA TYR A 295 17.49 -11.58 3.24
C TYR A 295 16.84 -12.49 2.20
N VAL A 296 15.52 -12.56 2.24
CA VAL A 296 14.72 -13.35 1.30
C VAL A 296 14.80 -12.74 -0.09
N PHE A 297 14.78 -11.41 -0.22
CA PHE A 297 14.84 -10.71 -1.49
C PHE A 297 16.21 -10.07 -1.73
N THR A 298 16.72 -10.17 -2.95
CA THR A 298 17.97 -9.53 -3.37
C THR A 298 17.81 -8.78 -4.69
N PHE A 299 18.39 -7.58 -4.78
CA PHE A 299 18.53 -6.80 -6.01
C PHE A 299 20.02 -6.55 -6.25
N ILE A 300 20.58 -7.13 -7.31
CA ILE A 300 22.03 -7.15 -7.53
C ILE A 300 22.36 -6.57 -8.91
N PRO A 301 22.92 -5.36 -8.98
CA PRO A 301 23.49 -4.82 -10.22
C PRO A 301 24.69 -5.64 -10.69
N ARG A 302 24.84 -5.78 -12.00
CA ARG A 302 26.02 -6.38 -12.66
C ARG A 302 26.63 -5.40 -13.66
N GLU A 303 27.93 -5.55 -13.91
CA GLU A 303 28.71 -4.72 -14.82
C GLU A 303 28.05 -4.62 -16.21
N SER A 304 28.05 -3.40 -16.75
CA SER A 304 27.64 -3.11 -18.12
C SER A 304 28.62 -3.76 -19.10
N LEU A 305 28.14 -4.65 -19.97
CA LEU A 305 28.99 -5.16 -21.05
C LEU A 305 29.35 -4.04 -22.04
N PRO A 306 30.60 -4.00 -22.55
CA PRO A 306 30.98 -3.05 -23.58
C PRO A 306 30.11 -3.22 -24.84
N ILE A 307 29.84 -2.11 -25.52
CA ILE A 307 29.03 -2.08 -26.75
C ILE A 307 29.83 -2.78 -27.85
N GLU A 308 29.26 -3.83 -28.46
CA GLU A 308 29.85 -4.45 -29.66
C GLU A 308 30.01 -3.41 -30.79
N GLU A 309 31.07 -3.52 -31.60
CA GLU A 309 31.44 -2.54 -32.64
C GLU A 309 30.32 -2.27 -33.68
N ASN A 310 29.44 -3.25 -33.92
CA ASN A 310 28.29 -3.13 -34.82
C ASN A 310 27.25 -2.08 -34.38
N TRP A 311 27.08 -1.87 -33.07
CA TRP A 311 26.16 -0.87 -32.53
C TRP A 311 26.75 0.54 -32.56
N PHE A 312 28.08 0.67 -32.53
CA PHE A 312 28.73 1.97 -32.65
C PHE A 312 28.35 2.69 -33.95
N GLU A 313 28.21 1.96 -35.06
CA GLU A 313 27.74 2.53 -36.33
C GLU A 313 26.31 3.09 -36.22
N PHE A 314 25.41 2.40 -35.51
CA PHE A 314 24.04 2.89 -35.26
C PHE A 314 24.03 4.17 -34.41
N PHE A 315 24.90 4.27 -33.40
CA PHE A 315 25.01 5.45 -32.53
C PHE A 315 25.86 6.59 -33.11
N LYS A 316 26.64 6.37 -34.17
CA LYS A 316 27.37 7.45 -34.87
C LYS A 316 26.45 8.52 -35.45
N GLU A 317 25.22 8.18 -35.81
CA GLU A 317 24.21 9.14 -36.30
C GLU A 317 23.58 9.97 -35.17
N LYS A 318 23.68 9.52 -33.90
CA LYS A 318 23.20 10.22 -32.69
C LYS A 318 24.17 10.04 -31.51
N PRO A 319 25.39 10.60 -31.57
CA PRO A 319 26.47 10.33 -30.60
C PRO A 319 26.17 10.81 -29.18
N GLU A 320 25.17 11.68 -29.02
CA GLU A 320 24.69 12.21 -27.75
C GLU A 320 23.73 11.24 -27.01
N VAL A 321 23.41 10.09 -27.60
CA VAL A 321 22.53 9.06 -27.02
C VAL A 321 23.21 7.69 -27.07
N VAL A 322 24.37 7.54 -26.43
CA VAL A 322 24.95 6.20 -26.18
C VAL A 322 24.39 5.70 -24.84
N PRO A 323 23.34 4.86 -24.81
CA PRO A 323 22.75 4.40 -23.57
C PRO A 323 23.73 3.49 -22.82
N LYS A 324 23.87 3.72 -21.52
CA LYS A 324 24.51 2.75 -20.63
C LYS A 324 23.60 1.53 -20.54
N ARG A 325 24.13 0.38 -20.94
CA ARG A 325 23.49 -0.93 -20.82
C ARG A 325 23.62 -1.42 -19.39
N ASN A 326 22.51 -1.64 -18.69
CA ASN A 326 22.54 -2.09 -17.30
C ASN A 326 21.99 -3.51 -17.19
N ARG A 327 22.52 -4.27 -16.22
CA ARG A 327 21.98 -5.56 -15.82
C ARG A 327 21.71 -5.54 -14.32
N ALA A 328 20.56 -6.05 -13.93
CA ALA A 328 20.25 -6.37 -12.55
C ALA A 328 19.68 -7.77 -12.49
N ILE A 329 20.15 -8.55 -11.52
CA ILE A 329 19.56 -9.84 -11.15
C ILE A 329 18.74 -9.61 -9.90
N ILE A 330 17.46 -9.95 -9.98
CA ILE A 330 16.50 -9.80 -8.90
C ILE A 330 16.03 -11.19 -8.51
N ALA A 331 16.16 -11.57 -7.25
CA ALA A 331 15.83 -12.93 -6.84
C ALA A 331 15.22 -12.98 -5.45
N VAL A 332 14.34 -13.96 -5.24
CA VAL A 332 13.87 -14.38 -3.92
C VAL A 332 14.53 -15.70 -3.51
N ASN A 333 14.48 -16.03 -2.23
CA ASN A 333 14.93 -17.32 -1.73
C ASN A 333 14.00 -18.44 -2.25
N GLY A 334 14.60 -19.51 -2.79
CA GLY A 334 13.87 -20.61 -3.42
C GLY A 334 12.98 -21.40 -2.46
N THR A 335 13.28 -21.35 -1.16
CA THR A 335 12.52 -21.99 -0.08
C THR A 335 11.44 -21.10 0.53
N SER A 336 11.39 -19.82 0.15
CA SER A 336 10.41 -18.88 0.70
C SER A 336 9.01 -19.09 0.11
N SER A 337 8.00 -18.61 0.82
CA SER A 337 6.60 -18.56 0.40
C SER A 337 6.29 -17.50 -0.66
N VAL A 338 7.26 -16.66 -1.04
CA VAL A 338 7.06 -15.49 -1.91
C VAL A 338 7.63 -15.68 -3.32
N CYS A 339 7.14 -14.87 -4.27
CA CYS A 339 7.61 -14.87 -5.67
C CYS A 339 7.67 -13.46 -6.28
N LEU A 340 8.23 -13.38 -7.48
CA LEU A 340 8.37 -12.17 -8.30
C LEU A 340 7.41 -12.17 -9.50
N ARG A 341 6.26 -12.85 -9.36
CA ARG A 341 5.24 -12.96 -10.42
C ARG A 341 4.87 -11.58 -10.96
N ASP A 342 4.88 -11.40 -12.28
CA ASP A 342 4.60 -10.12 -12.96
C ASP A 342 5.67 -9.01 -12.83
N LEU A 343 6.74 -9.18 -12.03
CA LEU A 343 7.82 -8.19 -11.98
C LEU A 343 8.54 -8.07 -13.34
N GLY A 344 8.82 -9.20 -14.00
CA GLY A 344 9.43 -9.20 -15.33
C GLY A 344 8.60 -8.47 -16.38
N ARG A 345 7.26 -8.62 -16.33
CA ARG A 345 6.32 -7.88 -17.17
C ARG A 345 6.41 -6.37 -16.94
N HIS A 346 6.47 -5.93 -15.69
CA HIS A 346 6.59 -4.49 -15.38
C HIS A 346 7.88 -3.87 -15.89
N LEU A 347 9.00 -4.59 -15.74
CA LEU A 347 10.29 -4.15 -16.25
C LEU A 347 10.29 -4.12 -17.79
N GLU A 348 9.70 -5.12 -18.44
CA GLU A 348 9.56 -5.17 -19.91
C GLU A 348 8.71 -4.02 -20.47
N LEU A 349 7.60 -3.67 -19.82
CA LEU A 349 6.78 -2.53 -20.24
C LEU A 349 7.53 -1.20 -20.10
N ALA A 350 8.29 -1.03 -19.02
CA ALA A 350 9.12 0.16 -18.82
C ALA A 350 10.27 0.22 -19.84
N GLU A 351 10.89 -0.93 -20.15
CA GLU A 351 11.91 -1.07 -21.20
C GLU A 351 11.36 -0.61 -22.56
N ARG A 352 10.20 -1.13 -22.97
CA ARG A 352 9.54 -0.77 -24.24
C ARG A 352 9.23 0.72 -24.32
N LYS A 353 8.80 1.33 -23.22
CA LYS A 353 8.56 2.78 -23.15
C LYS A 353 9.87 3.56 -23.34
N LYS A 354 10.97 3.11 -22.72
CA LYS A 354 12.30 3.70 -22.88
C LYS A 354 12.81 3.55 -24.31
N GLU A 355 12.63 2.40 -24.94
CA GLU A 355 12.95 2.17 -26.35
C GLU A 355 12.19 3.12 -27.27
N ALA A 356 10.87 3.23 -27.08
CA ALA A 356 10.04 4.13 -27.88
C ALA A 356 10.48 5.60 -27.73
N LEU A 357 10.83 6.01 -26.51
CA LEU A 357 11.33 7.36 -26.23
C LEU A 357 12.68 7.63 -26.93
N LEU A 358 13.61 6.67 -26.90
CA LEU A 358 14.97 6.86 -27.43
C LEU A 358 15.04 6.67 -28.96
N PHE A 359 14.25 5.74 -29.50
CA PHE A 359 14.38 5.28 -30.88
C PHE A 359 13.16 5.58 -31.77
N GLY A 360 12.00 5.92 -31.19
CA GLY A 360 10.75 6.11 -31.93
C GLY A 360 10.39 4.87 -32.75
N ASP A 361 10.12 5.06 -34.04
CA ASP A 361 9.80 3.98 -34.99
C ASP A 361 10.93 2.95 -35.16
N ASN A 362 12.16 3.29 -34.76
CA ASN A 362 13.31 2.39 -34.82
C ASN A 362 13.45 1.48 -33.57
N ALA A 363 12.51 1.48 -32.62
CA ALA A 363 12.60 0.66 -31.41
C ALA A 363 12.82 -0.84 -31.71
N GLY A 364 12.21 -1.36 -32.78
CA GLY A 364 12.41 -2.76 -33.23
C GLY A 364 13.80 -3.08 -33.77
N LYS A 365 14.70 -2.09 -33.92
CA LYS A 365 16.11 -2.32 -34.23
C LYS A 365 16.95 -2.63 -32.99
N TRP A 366 16.49 -2.21 -31.80
CA TRP A 366 17.19 -2.48 -30.55
C TRP A 366 17.02 -3.94 -30.12
N ARG A 367 15.78 -4.42 -30.11
CA ARG A 367 15.44 -5.84 -29.91
C ARG A 367 14.56 -6.33 -31.04
N SER A 368 14.86 -7.52 -31.55
CA SER A 368 14.06 -8.11 -32.60
C SER A 368 12.66 -8.43 -32.08
N ARG A 369 11.66 -8.04 -32.88
CA ARG A 369 10.25 -8.37 -32.66
C ARG A 369 9.72 -9.35 -33.69
N GLU A 370 10.62 -9.91 -34.53
CA GLU A 370 10.26 -10.89 -35.55
C GLU A 370 9.85 -12.23 -34.95
N THR A 371 10.46 -12.56 -33.81
CA THR A 371 10.13 -13.75 -33.02
C THR A 371 9.88 -13.35 -31.59
N LYS A 372 8.99 -14.08 -30.91
CA LYS A 372 8.74 -13.89 -29.48
C LYS A 372 9.39 -15.02 -28.70
N ARG A 373 10.04 -14.68 -27.59
CA ARG A 373 10.55 -15.69 -26.65
C ARG A 373 9.41 -16.44 -25.97
N TYR A 374 8.33 -15.72 -25.65
CA TYR A 374 7.17 -16.23 -24.94
C TYR A 374 5.88 -15.97 -25.73
N PRO A 375 4.83 -16.79 -25.55
CA PRO A 375 3.56 -16.57 -26.23
C PRO A 375 2.81 -15.32 -25.71
N ASP A 376 3.15 -14.83 -24.52
CA ASP A 376 2.49 -13.69 -23.87
C ASP A 376 2.55 -12.40 -24.70
N GLU A 377 1.50 -11.59 -24.63
CA GLU A 377 1.44 -10.32 -25.37
C GLU A 377 2.46 -9.30 -24.89
N TRP A 378 2.79 -9.31 -23.60
CA TRP A 378 3.75 -8.37 -23.02
C TRP A 378 5.20 -8.66 -23.43
N ALA A 379 5.50 -9.89 -23.86
CA ALA A 379 6.81 -10.33 -24.31
C ALA A 379 6.88 -10.30 -25.85
N ASP A 380 6.94 -9.10 -26.42
CA ASP A 380 6.89 -8.88 -27.87
C ASP A 380 8.25 -8.97 -28.57
N SER A 381 9.31 -9.38 -27.85
CA SER A 381 10.66 -9.58 -28.38
C SER A 381 11.18 -11.00 -28.18
N ASP A 382 12.26 -11.33 -28.88
CA ASP A 382 13.01 -12.57 -28.72
C ASP A 382 13.88 -12.61 -27.45
N ASN A 383 14.06 -11.45 -26.81
CA ASN A 383 14.86 -11.27 -25.62
C ASN A 383 14.18 -10.28 -24.63
N PRO A 384 13.01 -10.62 -24.07
CA PRO A 384 12.36 -9.85 -23.02
C PRO A 384 13.10 -10.03 -21.69
N TRP A 385 12.74 -9.22 -20.68
CA TRP A 385 13.10 -9.52 -19.28
C TRP A 385 12.71 -10.96 -18.93
N TYR A 386 13.65 -11.73 -18.40
CA TYR A 386 13.40 -13.09 -17.92
C TYR A 386 12.63 -12.99 -16.59
N ASP A 387 11.54 -13.74 -16.44
CA ASP A 387 10.63 -13.66 -15.29
C ASP A 387 10.61 -14.93 -14.42
N GLY A 388 11.55 -15.85 -14.66
CA GLY A 388 11.69 -17.05 -13.84
C GLY A 388 10.49 -17.99 -13.89
N ARG A 389 9.63 -17.91 -14.91
CA ARG A 389 8.41 -18.72 -15.02
C ARG A 389 8.62 -20.24 -14.93
N ASP A 390 9.80 -20.73 -15.26
CA ASP A 390 10.18 -22.15 -15.13
C ASP A 390 10.68 -22.51 -13.72
N LYS A 391 10.87 -21.49 -12.85
CA LYS A 391 11.32 -21.59 -11.45
C LYS A 391 10.37 -20.85 -10.50
N ALA A 392 9.06 -21.04 -10.69
CA ALA A 392 8.00 -20.41 -9.88
C ALA A 392 8.10 -18.87 -9.75
N SER A 393 8.68 -18.19 -10.74
CA SER A 393 8.98 -16.76 -10.73
C SER A 393 9.85 -16.32 -9.56
N GLN A 394 10.87 -17.12 -9.21
CA GLN A 394 11.79 -16.79 -8.11
C GLN A 394 12.97 -15.89 -8.52
N ILE A 395 13.16 -15.68 -9.82
CA ILE A 395 14.25 -14.85 -10.35
C ILE A 395 13.75 -14.03 -11.53
N VAL A 396 14.23 -12.79 -11.61
CA VAL A 396 14.05 -11.89 -12.74
C VAL A 396 15.43 -11.39 -13.16
N ASP A 397 15.74 -11.46 -14.46
CA ASP A 397 17.04 -11.04 -15.01
C ASP A 397 16.84 -10.17 -16.26
N ALA A 398 17.76 -9.23 -16.46
CA ALA A 398 17.73 -8.33 -17.59
C ALA A 398 17.92 -9.09 -18.93
N PRO A 399 17.46 -8.52 -20.05
CA PRO A 399 17.65 -9.10 -21.38
C PRO A 399 19.12 -9.50 -21.64
N SER A 400 19.39 -10.76 -21.99
CA SER A 400 20.76 -11.29 -21.98
C SER A 400 21.67 -10.76 -23.09
N THR A 401 21.11 -10.50 -24.28
CA THR A 401 21.90 -10.16 -25.48
C THR A 401 22.18 -8.66 -25.63
N VAL A 402 21.20 -7.81 -25.32
CA VAL A 402 21.31 -6.35 -25.50
C VAL A 402 21.36 -5.58 -24.17
N LEU A 403 21.13 -6.28 -23.04
CA LEU A 403 20.94 -5.69 -21.70
C LEU A 403 19.78 -4.69 -21.66
N SER A 404 19.55 -4.06 -20.50
CA SER A 404 18.47 -3.10 -20.31
C SER A 404 18.96 -1.66 -20.50
N LEU A 405 18.12 -0.82 -21.10
CA LEU A 405 18.25 0.62 -21.22
C LEU A 405 17.81 1.36 -19.94
N LEU A 406 17.14 0.66 -19.03
CA LEU A 406 16.78 1.22 -17.73
C LEU A 406 18.05 1.40 -16.92
N SER A 407 18.17 2.52 -16.22
CA SER A 407 19.19 2.69 -15.19
C SER A 407 18.90 1.80 -13.98
N ILE A 408 19.93 1.49 -13.21
CA ILE A 408 19.78 0.75 -11.94
C ILE A 408 18.77 1.42 -11.00
N GLN A 409 18.72 2.75 -10.97
CA GLN A 409 17.75 3.49 -10.17
C GLN A 409 16.32 3.39 -10.72
N GLU A 410 16.13 3.41 -12.05
CA GLU A 410 14.82 3.17 -12.66
C GLU A 410 14.33 1.75 -12.36
N MET A 411 15.18 0.72 -12.51
CA MET A 411 14.85 -0.67 -12.16
C MET A 411 14.45 -0.81 -10.69
N LYS A 412 15.26 -0.24 -9.77
CA LYS A 412 14.98 -0.25 -8.34
C LYS A 412 13.65 0.44 -8.02
N LYS A 413 13.36 1.58 -8.64
CA LYS A 413 12.08 2.28 -8.49
C LYS A 413 10.92 1.39 -8.93
N ILE A 414 11.04 0.70 -10.07
CA ILE A 414 10.02 -0.23 -10.56
C ILE A 414 9.81 -1.38 -9.57
N VAL A 415 10.88 -1.97 -9.04
CA VAL A 415 10.81 -3.04 -8.03
C VAL A 415 10.09 -2.57 -6.76
N LEU A 416 10.42 -1.39 -6.26
CA LEU A 416 9.79 -0.83 -5.06
C LEU A 416 8.30 -0.54 -5.29
N LEU A 417 7.92 -0.09 -6.49
CA LEU A 417 6.53 0.18 -6.87
C LEU A 417 5.74 -1.06 -7.29
N TYR A 418 6.43 -2.14 -7.68
CA TYR A 418 5.80 -3.41 -8.08
C TYR A 418 5.08 -4.07 -6.90
N ALA A 419 5.64 -3.92 -5.69
CA ALA A 419 5.06 -4.40 -4.44
C ALA A 419 3.83 -3.59 -3.99
N GLN A 420 3.50 -2.47 -4.65
CA GLN A 420 2.47 -1.54 -4.18
C GLN A 420 1.15 -1.71 -4.95
N PRO A 421 0.00 -1.60 -4.26
CA PRO A 421 -1.30 -1.52 -4.91
C PRO A 421 -1.39 -0.32 -5.86
N ARG A 422 -2.03 -0.52 -7.01
CA ARG A 422 -2.19 0.52 -8.03
C ARG A 422 -3.66 0.81 -8.34
N ALA A 423 -4.00 2.08 -8.30
CA ALA A 423 -5.33 2.56 -8.63
C ALA A 423 -5.45 2.79 -10.14
N LYS A 424 -6.50 2.25 -10.75
CA LYS A 424 -6.93 2.59 -12.11
C LYS A 424 -7.57 3.97 -12.15
N GLU A 425 -8.40 4.24 -11.16
CA GLU A 425 -9.16 5.48 -11.05
C GLU A 425 -9.12 6.00 -9.62
N ASN A 426 -9.08 7.33 -9.49
CA ASN A 426 -9.18 8.00 -8.21
C ASN A 426 -9.98 9.29 -8.32
N PHE A 427 -10.84 9.48 -7.32
CA PHE A 427 -11.62 10.68 -7.14
C PHE A 427 -11.56 11.10 -5.68
N ASN A 428 -11.43 12.39 -5.40
CA ASN A 428 -11.43 12.94 -4.06
C ASN A 428 -12.43 14.09 -3.98
N LYS A 429 -13.21 14.14 -2.90
CA LYS A 429 -13.87 15.37 -2.46
C LYS A 429 -13.12 15.90 -1.26
N ILE A 430 -12.75 17.18 -1.26
CA ILE A 430 -12.12 17.82 -0.10
C ILE A 430 -13.06 18.89 0.42
N ALA A 431 -13.48 18.80 1.68
CA ALA A 431 -14.27 19.82 2.36
C ALA A 431 -13.41 20.61 3.36
N PHE A 432 -13.44 21.93 3.25
CA PHE A 432 -12.89 22.85 4.23
C PHE A 432 -14.03 23.48 5.03
N PRO A 433 -14.19 23.11 6.31
CA PRO A 433 -15.23 23.68 7.16
C PRO A 433 -14.90 25.12 7.54
N PHE A 434 -15.91 25.97 7.56
CA PHE A 434 -15.86 27.32 8.11
C PHE A 434 -17.14 27.62 8.90
N SER A 435 -17.06 28.55 9.83
CA SER A 435 -18.23 29.05 10.55
C SER A 435 -18.61 30.43 10.01
N PHE A 436 -19.88 30.82 10.18
CA PHE A 436 -20.38 32.16 9.89
C PHE A 436 -21.56 32.46 10.82
N LYS A 437 -22.04 33.72 10.88
CA LYS A 437 -23.26 34.01 11.64
C LYS A 437 -24.48 33.62 10.82
N ASP A 438 -25.40 32.88 11.41
CA ASP A 438 -26.63 32.43 10.73
C ASP A 438 -27.41 33.59 10.07
N THR A 439 -27.38 34.79 10.68
CA THR A 439 -27.98 36.02 10.14
C THR A 439 -27.35 36.53 8.84
N ASP A 440 -26.14 36.09 8.53
CA ASP A 440 -25.36 36.55 7.38
C ASP A 440 -25.54 35.62 6.17
N MET A 441 -26.30 34.52 6.31
CA MET A 441 -26.49 33.50 5.28
C MET A 441 -26.97 34.09 3.94
N ASP A 442 -28.02 34.91 3.97
CA ASP A 442 -28.57 35.53 2.76
C ASP A 442 -27.57 36.49 2.10
N THR A 443 -26.85 37.26 2.90
CA THR A 443 -25.79 38.17 2.42
C THR A 443 -24.69 37.38 1.71
N ILE A 444 -24.22 36.28 2.31
CA ILE A 444 -23.20 35.41 1.70
C ILE A 444 -23.72 34.84 0.37
N ILE A 445 -24.98 34.38 0.33
CA ILE A 445 -25.59 33.85 -0.90
C ILE A 445 -25.67 34.93 -1.98
N GLU A 446 -26.08 36.15 -1.64
CA GLU A 446 -26.15 37.27 -2.57
C GLU A 446 -24.77 37.65 -3.10
N GLU A 447 -23.74 37.71 -2.25
CA GLU A 447 -22.35 37.98 -2.63
C GLU A 447 -21.84 36.90 -3.61
N LEU A 448 -22.07 35.63 -3.29
CA LEU A 448 -21.67 34.48 -4.11
C LEU A 448 -22.42 34.39 -5.43
N THR A 449 -23.67 34.85 -5.50
CA THR A 449 -24.51 34.72 -6.71
C THR A 449 -24.64 36.00 -7.52
N SER A 450 -24.03 37.09 -7.06
CA SER A 450 -23.98 38.37 -7.75
C SER A 450 -23.39 38.23 -9.17
N GLY A 451 -23.84 39.07 -10.12
CA GLY A 451 -23.52 38.91 -11.55
C GLY A 451 -22.03 38.98 -11.92
N SER A 452 -21.16 39.45 -11.01
CA SER A 452 -19.70 39.47 -11.14
C SER A 452 -19.03 38.18 -10.67
N ASN A 453 -19.73 37.31 -9.94
CA ASN A 453 -19.16 36.10 -9.37
C ASN A 453 -19.32 34.90 -10.34
N PRO A 454 -18.28 34.05 -10.53
CA PRO A 454 -18.39 32.81 -11.31
C PRO A 454 -19.39 31.80 -10.74
N PHE A 455 -19.78 31.94 -9.48
CA PHE A 455 -20.68 31.06 -8.76
C PHE A 455 -22.16 31.21 -9.21
N ARG A 456 -22.88 30.09 -9.33
CA ARG A 456 -24.33 30.04 -9.55
C ARG A 456 -24.98 29.20 -8.48
N LYS A 457 -26.16 29.63 -8.01
CA LYS A 457 -27.00 28.80 -7.15
C LYS A 457 -27.34 27.53 -7.94
N ASN A 458 -26.83 26.39 -7.49
CA ASN A 458 -27.13 25.13 -8.14
C ASN A 458 -28.55 24.71 -7.72
N GLY A 459 -29.50 24.84 -8.65
CA GLY A 459 -30.87 24.37 -8.46
C GLY A 459 -31.00 22.84 -8.55
N ASP A 460 -29.98 22.17 -9.08
CA ASP A 460 -29.97 20.73 -9.39
C ASP A 460 -29.04 19.95 -8.46
N PHE A 461 -29.42 19.80 -7.19
CA PHE A 461 -29.23 18.48 -6.59
C PHE A 461 -30.30 17.59 -7.22
N ASN A 462 -29.96 16.95 -8.35
CA ASN A 462 -30.84 16.11 -9.15
C ASN A 462 -31.88 15.36 -8.28
N GLY A 463 -33.18 15.51 -8.55
CA GLY A 463 -34.29 14.85 -7.82
C GLY A 463 -34.30 13.31 -7.86
N ARG A 464 -33.22 12.68 -8.33
CA ARG A 464 -32.93 11.26 -8.14
C ARG A 464 -32.19 10.98 -6.83
N SER A 465 -31.30 11.87 -6.40
CA SER A 465 -30.46 11.71 -5.20
C SER A 465 -31.20 11.97 -3.88
N SER A 466 -32.41 12.53 -3.92
CA SER A 466 -33.22 12.76 -2.72
C SER A 466 -34.04 11.53 -2.32
N ARG A 467 -34.40 10.64 -3.26
CA ARG A 467 -35.45 9.61 -3.05
C ARG A 467 -35.15 8.60 -1.95
N LYS A 468 -33.87 8.33 -1.67
CA LYS A 468 -33.48 7.41 -0.59
C LYS A 468 -33.58 8.08 0.79
N PHE A 469 -33.54 9.41 0.89
CA PHE A 469 -33.70 10.12 2.16
C PHE A 469 -35.17 10.26 2.55
N ARG A 470 -35.45 10.34 3.85
CA ARG A 470 -36.81 10.60 4.32
C ARG A 470 -37.27 12.01 3.94
N PRO A 471 -38.58 12.24 3.72
CA PRO A 471 -39.08 13.52 3.24
C PRO A 471 -38.62 14.73 4.07
N TYR A 472 -38.58 14.63 5.41
CA TYR A 472 -38.11 15.74 6.26
C TYR A 472 -36.62 16.04 6.09
N ILE A 473 -35.78 15.04 5.80
CA ILE A 473 -34.37 15.25 5.46
C ILE A 473 -34.26 15.94 4.10
N GLN A 474 -35.09 15.53 3.13
CA GLN A 474 -35.11 16.18 1.83
C GLN A 474 -35.57 17.64 1.95
N SER A 475 -36.58 17.91 2.77
CA SER A 475 -37.05 19.27 3.07
C SER A 475 -35.95 20.11 3.73
N TYR A 476 -35.25 19.53 4.70
CA TYR A 476 -34.09 20.16 5.34
C TYR A 476 -32.98 20.45 4.32
N MET A 477 -32.51 19.45 3.59
CA MET A 477 -31.37 19.62 2.68
C MET A 477 -31.68 20.42 1.40
N TYR A 478 -32.90 20.32 0.85
CA TYR A 478 -33.15 20.73 -0.54
C TYR A 478 -34.30 21.71 -0.71
N ASN A 479 -34.99 22.08 0.37
CA ASN A 479 -36.19 22.93 0.31
C ASN A 479 -37.15 22.53 -0.83
N HIS A 480 -37.56 21.27 -0.85
CA HIS A 480 -38.62 20.80 -1.74
C HIS A 480 -39.96 21.40 -1.29
N ASN A 481 -40.18 22.68 -1.63
CA ASN A 481 -41.51 23.23 -1.80
C ASN A 481 -42.07 22.72 -3.13
N SER A 482 -42.50 21.47 -3.14
CA SER A 482 -43.40 20.98 -4.17
C SER A 482 -44.45 20.10 -3.52
N SER A 483 -45.69 20.49 -3.74
CA SER A 483 -46.90 19.70 -3.62
C SER A 483 -46.67 18.25 -4.07
N LEU A 484 -46.35 17.39 -3.12
CA LEU A 484 -46.65 15.98 -3.23
C LEU A 484 -48.17 15.88 -3.10
N GLU A 485 -48.86 15.94 -4.24
CA GLU A 485 -50.13 15.25 -4.39
C GLU A 485 -49.89 13.80 -3.99
N HIS A 486 -50.14 13.45 -2.74
CA HIS A 486 -50.76 12.22 -2.27
C HIS A 486 -51.08 12.42 -0.78
N GLU A 487 -52.38 12.39 -0.49
CA GLU A 487 -53.08 12.57 0.78
C GLU A 487 -52.32 12.07 2.02
N TYR A 488 -51.81 13.00 2.83
CA TYR A 488 -51.92 12.92 4.29
C TYR A 488 -52.12 14.34 4.83
N HIS A 489 -53.38 14.67 5.16
CA HIS A 489 -53.74 15.90 5.84
C HIS A 489 -53.15 15.93 7.26
N LEU A 490 -52.10 16.73 7.43
CA LEU A 490 -51.80 17.44 8.67
C LEU A 490 -51.56 18.90 8.28
N GLU A 491 -52.59 19.74 8.45
CA GLU A 491 -52.46 21.19 8.35
C GLU A 491 -51.54 21.67 9.47
N TYR A 492 -50.26 21.88 9.14
CA TYR A 492 -49.41 22.81 9.85
C TYR A 492 -49.22 24.01 8.93
N SER A 493 -49.70 25.18 9.37
CA SER A 493 -49.64 26.43 8.64
C SER A 493 -48.21 26.74 8.19
N ALA A 494 -48.04 26.96 6.89
CA ALA A 494 -46.82 27.40 6.24
C ALA A 494 -46.31 28.71 6.85
N GLY A 495 -45.32 28.59 7.74
CA GLY A 495 -44.33 29.63 7.99
C GLY A 495 -43.17 29.41 7.02
N ASN A 496 -42.64 30.50 6.46
CA ASN A 496 -41.54 30.54 5.50
C ASN A 496 -40.40 29.56 5.84
N PHE A 497 -40.33 28.42 5.16
CA PHE A 497 -39.14 27.57 5.22
C PHE A 497 -38.10 28.13 4.23
N GLU A 498 -37.22 28.98 4.74
CA GLU A 498 -35.96 29.34 4.07
C GLU A 498 -35.10 28.08 3.90
N THR A 499 -34.45 27.95 2.74
CA THR A 499 -33.54 26.84 2.38
C THR A 499 -32.51 26.62 3.49
N THR A 500 -32.34 25.37 3.96
CA THR A 500 -31.42 25.09 5.08
C THR A 500 -30.02 24.66 4.61
N LEU A 501 -29.89 24.00 3.46
CA LEU A 501 -28.61 23.86 2.75
C LEU A 501 -28.68 24.64 1.44
N VAL A 502 -27.67 25.48 1.17
CA VAL A 502 -27.52 26.20 -0.10
C VAL A 502 -26.17 25.86 -0.71
N ARG A 503 -26.22 25.22 -1.88
CA ARG A 503 -25.04 24.93 -2.69
C ARG A 503 -24.87 25.97 -3.79
N VAL A 504 -23.66 26.53 -3.89
CA VAL A 504 -23.27 27.44 -4.97
C VAL A 504 -22.06 26.86 -5.70
N GLY A 505 -22.15 26.64 -7.02
CA GLY A 505 -21.10 26.00 -7.83
C GLY A 505 -20.50 26.92 -8.90
N ILE A 506 -19.25 26.70 -9.30
CA ILE A 506 -18.56 27.47 -10.36
C ILE A 506 -19.09 27.07 -11.75
N LYS A 507 -19.18 28.02 -12.69
CA LYS A 507 -19.51 27.73 -14.10
C LYS A 507 -18.35 26.99 -14.81
N ASP A 508 -18.68 25.97 -15.61
CA ASP A 508 -17.71 25.12 -16.33
C ASP A 508 -16.62 25.87 -17.11
N ASN A 509 -16.95 27.02 -17.71
CA ASN A 509 -16.01 27.82 -18.52
C ASN A 509 -14.95 28.57 -17.69
N GLU A 510 -15.18 28.78 -16.40
CA GLU A 510 -14.24 29.45 -15.48
C GLU A 510 -13.25 28.46 -14.85
N ILE A 511 -13.61 27.17 -14.76
CA ILE A 511 -12.71 26.09 -14.31
C ILE A 511 -11.49 25.98 -15.27
N GLU A 512 -11.68 26.23 -16.55
CA GLU A 512 -10.60 26.24 -17.55
C GLU A 512 -9.66 27.46 -17.40
N TYR A 513 -10.18 28.59 -16.89
CA TYR A 513 -9.38 29.77 -16.58
C TYR A 513 -8.37 29.48 -15.45
N PHE A 514 -8.81 28.82 -14.38
CA PHE A 514 -7.94 28.40 -13.27
C PHE A 514 -6.90 27.37 -13.71
N LYS A 515 -7.24 26.44 -14.60
CA LYS A 515 -6.28 25.47 -15.19
C LYS A 515 -5.16 26.16 -15.99
N LYS A 516 -5.46 27.29 -16.64
CA LYS A 516 -4.50 28.04 -17.47
C LYS A 516 -3.65 29.05 -16.68
N HIS A 517 -4.18 29.56 -15.57
CA HIS A 517 -3.53 30.57 -14.72
C HIS A 517 -2.89 30.00 -13.45
N GLY A 518 -3.17 28.74 -13.08
CA GLY A 518 -2.37 27.93 -12.15
C GLY A 518 -0.99 27.59 -12.71
N LYS A 519 -0.30 28.57 -13.28
CA LYS A 519 1.09 28.47 -13.71
C LYS A 519 1.95 28.18 -12.49
N ASN A 520 2.51 26.97 -12.49
CA ASN A 520 3.62 26.53 -11.66
C ASN A 520 3.37 26.62 -10.15
N MET A 521 2.82 25.53 -9.59
CA MET A 521 3.51 24.93 -8.44
C MET A 521 4.92 24.55 -8.93
N ASP A 522 5.84 25.51 -8.97
CA ASP A 522 7.25 25.26 -9.31
C ASP A 522 7.75 24.20 -8.33
N ASN A 523 7.95 22.97 -8.81
CA ASN A 523 8.96 21.94 -8.51
C ASN A 523 9.65 21.87 -7.12
N GLN A 524 9.11 22.50 -6.08
CA GLN A 524 9.69 22.59 -4.73
C GLN A 524 8.68 22.17 -3.65
N GLY A 525 7.37 22.20 -3.93
CA GLY A 525 6.33 21.73 -2.99
C GLY A 525 6.00 20.24 -3.14
N LEU A 526 5.83 19.77 -4.38
CA LEU A 526 5.49 18.39 -4.73
C LEU A 526 6.60 17.69 -5.51
N ALA A 527 7.87 18.08 -5.30
CA ALA A 527 9.05 17.72 -6.09
C ALA A 527 9.35 16.20 -6.23
N GLY A 528 8.54 15.32 -5.65
CA GLY A 528 8.62 13.86 -5.80
C GLY A 528 7.48 13.23 -6.62
N ILE A 529 6.43 13.98 -6.99
CA ILE A 529 5.19 13.43 -7.59
C ILE A 529 5.10 13.78 -9.08
N SER A 530 6.17 13.55 -9.83
CA SER A 530 6.25 13.86 -11.27
C SER A 530 5.38 12.97 -12.17
N ALA A 531 4.37 12.30 -11.62
CA ALA A 531 3.62 11.23 -12.29
C ALA A 531 2.08 11.41 -12.24
N ILE A 532 1.58 12.43 -11.55
CA ILE A 532 0.13 12.64 -11.34
C ILE A 532 -0.24 14.08 -11.71
N ASP A 533 -1.20 14.24 -12.60
CA ASP A 533 -1.92 15.48 -12.87
C ASP A 533 -3.16 15.58 -11.96
N LEU A 534 -3.38 16.77 -11.43
CA LEU A 534 -4.57 17.09 -10.65
C LEU A 534 -5.59 17.80 -11.53
N LYS A 535 -6.80 17.22 -11.65
CA LYS A 535 -7.91 17.83 -12.39
C LYS A 535 -9.03 18.22 -11.43
N ILE A 536 -9.27 19.52 -11.33
CA ILE A 536 -10.44 20.06 -10.62
C ILE A 536 -11.67 19.87 -11.52
N MET A 537 -12.67 19.19 -10.98
CA MET A 537 -13.93 18.85 -11.63
C MET A 537 -15.03 19.84 -11.28
N ASP A 538 -15.14 20.19 -10.00
CA ASP A 538 -16.12 21.14 -9.48
C ASP A 538 -15.58 21.84 -8.23
N ILE A 539 -16.06 23.05 -7.99
CA ILE A 539 -15.85 23.79 -6.74
C ILE A 539 -17.21 24.28 -6.30
N SER A 540 -17.59 23.93 -5.07
CA SER A 540 -18.87 24.32 -4.52
C SER A 540 -18.75 24.83 -3.09
N ILE A 541 -19.68 25.68 -2.69
CA ILE A 541 -19.81 26.15 -1.31
C ILE A 541 -21.15 25.67 -0.79
N ASP A 542 -21.11 24.88 0.28
CA ASP A 542 -22.27 24.28 0.94
C ASP A 542 -22.53 25.00 2.27
N LEU A 543 -23.56 25.84 2.31
CA LEU A 543 -23.93 26.61 3.50
C LEU A 543 -25.09 25.91 4.23
N PHE A 544 -24.91 25.59 5.50
CA PHE A 544 -25.95 25.04 6.37
C PHE A 544 -26.43 26.10 7.38
N LYS A 545 -27.69 25.99 7.83
CA LYS A 545 -28.18 26.71 9.01
C LYS A 545 -27.30 26.47 10.23
N PHE A 546 -27.44 27.35 11.21
CA PHE A 546 -26.68 27.35 12.45
C PHE A 546 -25.20 27.66 12.20
N GLY A 547 -24.93 28.42 11.13
CA GLY A 547 -23.64 29.10 10.91
C GLY A 547 -22.48 28.17 10.54
N VAL A 548 -22.72 27.12 9.77
CA VAL A 548 -21.67 26.18 9.33
C VAL A 548 -21.66 26.09 7.81
N GLY A 549 -20.50 26.31 7.21
CA GLY A 549 -20.29 26.20 5.77
C GLY A 549 -19.14 25.27 5.42
N PHE A 550 -19.14 24.78 4.18
CA PHE A 550 -18.04 23.99 3.64
C PHE A 550 -17.65 24.50 2.25
N VAL A 551 -16.36 24.73 2.03
CA VAL A 551 -15.81 24.88 0.68
C VAL A 551 -15.41 23.49 0.21
N VAL A 552 -16.01 23.02 -0.89
CA VAL A 552 -15.87 21.65 -1.39
C VAL A 552 -15.20 21.67 -2.76
N PHE A 553 -14.14 20.88 -2.90
CA PHE A 553 -13.43 20.65 -4.14
C PHE A 553 -13.61 19.21 -4.60
N ASP A 554 -14.10 19.02 -5.82
CA ASP A 554 -14.15 17.73 -6.48
C ASP A 554 -12.92 17.57 -7.38
N LEU A 555 -12.11 16.56 -7.11
CA LEU A 555 -10.79 16.38 -7.69
C LEU A 555 -10.67 14.98 -8.30
N GLU A 556 -10.04 14.90 -9.47
CA GLU A 556 -9.65 13.65 -10.13
C GLU A 556 -8.13 13.64 -10.26
N LEU A 557 -7.49 12.56 -9.79
CA LEU A 557 -6.05 12.36 -9.97
C LEU A 557 -5.84 11.54 -11.26
N MET A 558 -5.23 12.16 -12.25
CA MET A 558 -4.96 11.53 -13.54
C MET A 558 -3.47 11.18 -13.63
N PRO A 559 -3.10 9.96 -14.05
CA PRO A 559 -1.71 9.65 -14.35
C PRO A 559 -1.23 10.42 -15.60
N ILE A 560 0.00 10.97 -15.57
CA ILE A 560 0.57 11.75 -16.69
C ILE A 560 0.94 10.84 -17.88
N GLU A 561 1.47 9.64 -17.59
CA GLU A 561 2.00 8.74 -18.62
C GLU A 561 1.79 7.24 -18.32
N GLN A 562 0.99 6.90 -17.32
CA GLN A 562 0.66 5.52 -16.92
C GLN A 562 -0.85 5.33 -16.97
N THR A 563 -1.35 4.09 -17.04
CA THR A 563 -2.79 3.80 -16.90
C THR A 563 -3.21 3.68 -15.43
N GLU A 564 -2.25 3.65 -14.51
CA GLU A 564 -2.49 3.40 -13.08
C GLU A 564 -1.58 4.29 -12.23
N VAL A 565 -2.05 4.60 -11.01
CA VAL A 565 -1.34 5.43 -10.04
C VAL A 565 -0.98 4.59 -8.82
N PRO A 566 0.29 4.54 -8.37
CA PRO A 566 0.64 3.87 -7.11
C PRO A 566 -0.06 4.51 -5.91
N LEU A 567 -0.62 3.70 -5.00
CA LEU A 567 -1.32 4.18 -3.81
C LEU A 567 -0.48 5.16 -2.98
N GLU A 568 0.82 4.90 -2.81
CA GLU A 568 1.71 5.78 -2.06
C GLU A 568 1.73 7.20 -2.63
N SER A 569 1.72 7.33 -3.96
CA SER A 569 1.72 8.63 -4.62
C SER A 569 0.39 9.36 -4.41
N MET A 570 -0.73 8.65 -4.43
CA MET A 570 -2.05 9.23 -4.13
C MET A 570 -2.16 9.70 -2.69
N LEU A 571 -1.73 8.88 -1.74
CA LEU A 571 -1.72 9.22 -0.31
C LEU A 571 -0.88 10.47 -0.04
N LEU A 572 0.25 10.60 -0.73
CA LEU A 572 1.09 11.79 -0.62
C LEU A 572 0.37 13.04 -1.16
N VAL A 573 -0.29 12.96 -2.31
CA VAL A 573 -1.08 14.09 -2.86
C VAL A 573 -2.21 14.46 -1.90
N ASN A 574 -2.98 13.48 -1.42
CA ASN A 574 -4.09 13.70 -0.50
C ASN A 574 -3.63 14.38 0.80
N ASN A 575 -2.51 13.93 1.37
CA ASN A 575 -1.90 14.52 2.55
C ASN A 575 -1.48 16.00 2.31
N GLU A 576 -0.82 16.29 1.19
CA GLU A 576 -0.39 17.65 0.87
C GLU A 576 -1.56 18.61 0.57
N LEU A 577 -2.64 18.12 -0.05
CA LEU A 577 -3.84 18.92 -0.31
C LEU A 577 -4.63 19.24 0.98
N CYS A 578 -4.68 18.31 1.94
CA CYS A 578 -5.48 18.47 3.15
C CYS A 578 -4.73 19.12 4.31
N ARG A 579 -3.46 18.75 4.53
CA ARG A 579 -2.62 19.18 5.67
C ARG A 579 -1.42 20.01 5.26
N GLY A 580 -0.98 19.92 4.02
CA GLY A 580 0.16 20.68 3.52
C GLY A 580 -0.18 22.16 3.45
N ALA A 581 0.58 23.00 4.15
CA ALA A 581 0.36 24.45 4.14
C ALA A 581 0.26 25.02 2.72
N LYS A 582 1.11 24.53 1.80
CA LYS A 582 1.12 24.95 0.40
C LYS A 582 -0.10 24.46 -0.39
N GLY A 583 -0.49 23.19 -0.24
CA GLY A 583 -1.62 22.60 -0.98
C GLY A 583 -2.95 23.20 -0.52
N ARG A 584 -3.12 23.36 0.80
CA ARG A 584 -4.26 24.06 1.39
C ARG A 584 -4.31 25.52 0.95
N SER A 585 -3.22 26.28 1.07
CA SER A 585 -3.19 27.67 0.61
C SER A 585 -3.51 27.78 -0.87
N PHE A 586 -3.01 26.87 -1.72
CA PHE A 586 -3.34 26.86 -3.14
C PHE A 586 -4.86 26.70 -3.39
N LEU A 587 -5.51 25.71 -2.77
CA LEU A 587 -6.95 25.50 -2.94
C LEU A 587 -7.76 26.68 -2.40
N LEU A 588 -7.38 27.21 -1.24
CA LEU A 588 -8.09 28.34 -0.63
C LEU A 588 -7.83 29.65 -1.39
N GLU A 589 -6.65 29.87 -1.95
CA GLU A 589 -6.31 31.04 -2.79
C GLU A 589 -7.18 31.10 -4.05
N MET A 590 -7.54 29.95 -4.62
CA MET A 590 -8.47 29.90 -5.76
C MET A 590 -9.87 30.44 -5.42
N VAL A 591 -10.24 30.45 -4.15
CA VAL A 591 -11.58 30.84 -3.68
C VAL A 591 -11.53 32.14 -2.86
N SER A 592 -10.36 32.54 -2.36
CA SER A 592 -10.19 33.74 -1.52
C SER A 592 -10.44 35.04 -2.27
N GLU A 593 -10.17 35.09 -3.58
CA GLU A 593 -10.54 36.24 -4.43
C GLU A 593 -12.07 36.35 -4.65
N LEU A 594 -12.81 35.25 -4.41
CA LEU A 594 -14.23 35.13 -4.73
C LEU A 594 -15.15 35.29 -3.52
N ILE A 595 -14.59 35.19 -2.31
CA ILE A 595 -15.33 35.26 -1.05
C ILE A 595 -14.62 36.26 -0.14
N SER A 596 -15.25 37.42 0.11
CA SER A 596 -14.80 38.45 1.07
C SER A 596 -14.85 38.00 2.54
N VAL A 597 -15.14 36.73 2.80
CA VAL A 597 -15.27 36.17 4.15
C VAL A 597 -13.88 36.12 4.77
N HIS A 598 -13.62 37.07 5.66
CA HIS A 598 -12.42 37.18 6.50
C HIS A 598 -12.14 35.94 7.39
N GLU A 599 -12.91 34.87 7.24
CA GLU A 599 -12.83 33.65 8.06
C GLU A 599 -12.23 32.44 7.33
N LEU A 600 -11.97 32.50 6.00
CA LEU A 600 -11.31 31.40 5.27
C LEU A 600 -9.88 31.12 5.74
N ASP A 601 -9.19 32.15 6.26
CA ASP A 601 -7.87 32.01 6.89
C ASP A 601 -7.93 31.15 8.17
N SER A 602 -9.11 30.97 8.77
CA SER A 602 -9.33 30.19 9.98
C SER A 602 -9.86 28.77 9.75
N CYS A 603 -10.02 28.33 8.49
CA CYS A 603 -10.43 26.96 8.18
C CYS A 603 -9.54 25.92 8.89
N GLU A 604 -10.11 24.79 9.28
CA GLU A 604 -9.33 23.66 9.80
C GLU A 604 -8.60 22.93 8.66
N ASP A 605 -7.93 21.82 8.98
CA ASP A 605 -7.40 20.90 7.96
C ASP A 605 -8.53 20.40 7.05
N GLY A 606 -8.20 20.16 5.78
CA GLY A 606 -9.18 19.64 4.82
C GLY A 606 -9.65 18.23 5.20
N LEU A 607 -10.96 18.00 5.13
CA LEU A 607 -11.56 16.69 5.32
C LEU A 607 -11.69 16.02 3.95
N ILE A 608 -11.11 14.83 3.78
CA ILE A 608 -11.11 14.14 2.49
C ILE A 608 -12.21 13.09 2.39
N PHE A 609 -12.69 12.86 1.19
CA PHE A 609 -13.57 11.75 0.87
C PHE A 609 -13.07 11.11 -0.42
N THR A 610 -12.31 10.04 -0.27
CA THR A 610 -11.58 9.41 -1.36
C THR A 610 -12.33 8.21 -1.92
N GLU A 611 -12.39 8.09 -3.23
CA GLU A 611 -12.82 6.90 -3.96
C GLU A 611 -11.62 6.39 -4.77
N VAL A 612 -11.34 5.10 -4.67
CA VAL A 612 -10.26 4.43 -5.41
C VAL A 612 -10.77 3.15 -6.03
N ILE A 613 -10.44 2.92 -7.29
CA ILE A 613 -10.67 1.65 -7.97
C ILE A 613 -9.32 0.98 -8.21
N PHE A 614 -9.09 -0.18 -7.57
CA PHE A 614 -7.89 -0.98 -7.78
C PHE A 614 -8.12 -2.08 -8.82
N ASP A 615 -7.06 -2.40 -9.56
CA ASP A 615 -7.01 -3.65 -10.32
C ASP A 615 -6.89 -4.83 -9.36
N GLN A 616 -7.74 -5.85 -9.49
CA GLN A 616 -7.65 -7.06 -8.65
C GLN A 616 -6.27 -7.75 -8.74
N SER A 617 -5.55 -7.62 -9.85
CA SER A 617 -4.20 -8.17 -10.01
C SER A 617 -3.14 -7.48 -9.18
N THR A 618 -3.36 -6.22 -8.80
CA THR A 618 -2.43 -5.43 -7.95
C THR A 618 -2.95 -5.25 -6.53
N PHE A 619 -4.20 -5.63 -6.26
CA PHE A 619 -4.80 -5.55 -4.94
C PHE A 619 -4.47 -6.79 -4.09
N TYR A 620 -3.92 -6.55 -2.90
CA TYR A 620 -3.63 -7.61 -1.95
C TYR A 620 -4.56 -7.50 -0.75
N GLY A 621 -5.36 -8.55 -0.51
CA GLY A 621 -6.36 -8.58 0.55
C GLY A 621 -5.77 -8.40 1.95
N SER A 622 -4.51 -8.79 2.16
CA SER A 622 -3.75 -8.57 3.40
C SER A 622 -3.54 -7.09 3.73
N LEU A 623 -3.51 -6.20 2.73
CA LEU A 623 -3.25 -4.76 2.91
C LEU A 623 -4.52 -3.93 3.03
N LYS A 624 -5.69 -4.54 2.78
CA LYS A 624 -6.99 -3.91 2.70
C LYS A 624 -7.25 -2.89 3.83
N SER A 625 -7.14 -3.35 5.07
CA SER A 625 -7.43 -2.54 6.26
C SER A 625 -6.50 -1.35 6.41
N GLU A 626 -5.21 -1.57 6.20
CA GLU A 626 -4.20 -0.52 6.25
C GLU A 626 -4.41 0.52 5.14
N MET A 627 -4.66 0.08 3.90
CA MET A 627 -4.94 0.98 2.77
C MET A 627 -6.15 1.86 3.06
N LEU A 628 -7.24 1.24 3.52
CA LEU A 628 -8.50 1.90 3.81
C LEU A 628 -8.37 2.93 4.94
N PHE A 629 -7.67 2.55 6.02
CA PHE A 629 -7.38 3.45 7.13
C PHE A 629 -6.52 4.64 6.70
N LYS A 630 -5.45 4.40 5.93
CA LYS A 630 -4.54 5.47 5.49
C LYS A 630 -5.21 6.44 4.53
N LEU A 631 -6.04 5.94 3.62
CA LEU A 631 -6.85 6.76 2.72
C LEU A 631 -7.83 7.64 3.52
N ALA A 632 -8.56 7.06 4.48
CA ALA A 632 -9.53 7.81 5.29
C ALA A 632 -8.86 8.84 6.21
N ASN A 633 -7.60 8.65 6.60
CA ASN A 633 -6.87 9.52 7.54
C ASN A 633 -5.87 10.49 6.88
N ASN A 634 -5.79 10.53 5.55
CA ASN A 634 -4.79 11.31 4.81
C ASN A 634 -3.35 11.00 5.26
N MET A 635 -3.03 9.74 5.54
CA MET A 635 -1.71 9.33 6.02
C MET A 635 -0.77 8.99 4.88
N LYS A 636 0.54 9.20 5.06
CA LYS A 636 1.54 8.74 4.10
C LYS A 636 1.66 7.21 4.20
N TRP A 637 2.03 6.54 3.10
CA TRP A 637 2.16 5.07 3.11
C TRP A 637 3.20 4.58 4.13
N ASN A 638 4.31 5.29 4.31
CA ASN A 638 5.35 4.89 5.28
C ASN A 638 5.09 5.40 6.71
N GLU A 639 3.96 6.07 6.95
CA GLU A 639 3.58 6.53 8.28
C GLU A 639 3.04 5.34 9.10
N PRO A 640 3.59 5.08 10.31
CA PRO A 640 3.12 3.99 11.13
C PRO A 640 1.71 4.26 11.64
N ILE A 641 0.86 3.24 11.63
CA ILE A 641 -0.45 3.31 12.27
C ILE A 641 -0.25 3.26 13.78
N SER A 642 -0.65 4.32 14.48
CA SER A 642 -0.67 4.35 15.94
C SER A 642 -1.92 3.64 16.46
N GLY A 643 -1.74 2.58 17.26
CA GLY A 643 -2.85 1.87 17.91
C GLY A 643 -2.77 0.35 17.80
N ASN A 644 -3.74 -0.33 18.40
CA ASN A 644 -3.87 -1.78 18.27
C ASN A 644 -4.49 -2.09 16.90
N PRO A 645 -4.00 -3.08 16.12
CA PRO A 645 -4.65 -3.51 14.89
C PRO A 645 -6.15 -3.82 15.02
N SER A 646 -6.62 -4.21 16.21
CA SER A 646 -8.06 -4.36 16.49
C SER A 646 -8.87 -3.09 16.30
N ASP A 647 -8.25 -1.94 16.52
CA ASP A 647 -8.90 -0.63 16.40
C ASP A 647 -9.13 -0.28 14.94
N LEU A 648 -8.31 -0.79 14.01
CA LEU A 648 -8.49 -0.59 12.55
C LEU A 648 -9.84 -1.14 12.09
N MET A 649 -10.24 -2.30 12.58
CA MET A 649 -11.52 -2.94 12.24
C MET A 649 -12.72 -2.08 12.66
N SER A 650 -12.57 -1.25 13.69
CA SER A 650 -13.64 -0.33 14.12
C SER A 650 -13.87 0.81 13.15
N TYR A 651 -12.98 1.03 12.17
CA TYR A 651 -13.09 2.09 11.16
C TYR A 651 -13.55 1.57 9.79
N GLU A 652 -13.94 0.30 9.70
CA GLU A 652 -14.29 -0.36 8.43
C GLU A 652 -15.76 -0.74 8.36
N LEU A 653 -16.31 -0.69 7.15
CA LEU A 653 -17.57 -1.32 6.79
C LEU A 653 -17.37 -2.03 5.44
N GLU A 654 -17.36 -3.37 5.47
CA GLU A 654 -17.30 -4.21 4.29
C GLU A 654 -18.71 -4.58 3.84
N ILE A 655 -19.13 -4.07 2.68
CA ILE A 655 -20.41 -4.44 2.05
C ILE A 655 -20.22 -5.73 1.25
N SER A 656 -19.09 -5.85 0.56
CA SER A 656 -18.70 -7.07 -0.16
C SER A 656 -17.17 -7.16 -0.26
N PRO A 657 -16.60 -8.30 -0.69
CA PRO A 657 -15.16 -8.43 -0.90
C PRO A 657 -14.56 -7.40 -1.87
N HIS A 658 -15.39 -6.74 -2.68
CA HIS A 658 -14.98 -5.76 -3.70
C HIS A 658 -15.37 -4.32 -3.36
N GLU A 659 -15.98 -4.07 -2.20
CA GLU A 659 -16.57 -2.78 -1.84
C GLU A 659 -16.44 -2.50 -0.35
N LEU A 660 -15.57 -1.55 -0.03
CA LEU A 660 -15.04 -1.36 1.31
C LEU A 660 -15.04 0.12 1.67
N TYR A 661 -15.61 0.43 2.84
CA TYR A 661 -15.71 1.79 3.33
C TYR A 661 -14.86 1.99 4.57
N GLY A 662 -14.04 3.03 4.54
CA GLY A 662 -13.19 3.50 5.62
C GLY A 662 -13.71 4.81 6.15
N TYR A 663 -13.59 4.99 7.45
CA TYR A 663 -14.10 6.18 8.13
C TYR A 663 -13.08 6.68 9.13
N SER A 664 -12.93 7.99 9.23
CA SER A 664 -12.08 8.61 10.24
C SER A 664 -12.58 10.02 10.56
N LYS A 665 -12.05 10.62 11.62
CA LYS A 665 -12.33 12.04 11.93
C LYS A 665 -11.78 13.00 10.87
N ASN A 666 -10.83 12.55 10.05
CA ASN A 666 -10.20 13.34 8.98
C ASN A 666 -10.87 13.13 7.61
N GLY A 667 -11.79 12.17 7.48
CA GLY A 667 -12.33 11.82 6.17
C GLY A 667 -12.84 10.40 6.02
N GLY A 668 -13.32 10.10 4.81
CA GLY A 668 -13.83 8.80 4.41
C GLY A 668 -13.09 8.24 3.20
N ALA A 669 -13.10 6.92 3.04
CA ALA A 669 -12.55 6.25 1.88
C ALA A 669 -13.50 5.16 1.36
N LEU A 670 -13.60 5.02 0.04
CA LEU A 670 -14.21 3.89 -0.64
C LEU A 670 -13.12 3.22 -1.48
N ILE A 671 -12.85 1.96 -1.19
CA ILE A 671 -12.06 1.08 -2.04
C ILE A 671 -13.01 0.18 -2.82
N LEU A 672 -12.92 0.28 -4.14
CA LEU A 672 -13.53 -0.66 -5.07
C LEU A 672 -12.45 -1.53 -5.72
N ILE A 673 -12.72 -2.81 -5.86
CA ILE A 673 -11.81 -3.74 -6.53
C ILE A 673 -12.47 -4.15 -7.84
N ASP A 674 -11.83 -3.83 -8.96
CA ASP A 674 -12.28 -4.22 -10.28
C ASP A 674 -11.90 -5.69 -10.53
N PRO A 675 -12.87 -6.64 -10.51
CA PRO A 675 -12.59 -8.05 -10.68
C PRO A 675 -12.39 -8.44 -12.15
N VAL A 676 -12.58 -7.49 -13.10
CA VAL A 676 -12.59 -7.79 -14.52
C VAL A 676 -11.22 -8.32 -14.93
N THR A 677 -11.19 -9.62 -15.19
CA THR A 677 -10.07 -10.31 -15.82
C THR A 677 -10.37 -10.58 -17.29
N ASP A 678 -9.33 -10.77 -18.10
CA ASP A 678 -9.47 -11.10 -19.53
C ASP A 678 -10.29 -12.39 -19.76
N ASN A 679 -10.42 -13.23 -18.74
CA ASN A 679 -11.09 -14.53 -18.80
C ASN A 679 -12.55 -14.53 -18.30
N MET A 680 -13.07 -13.39 -17.82
CA MET A 680 -14.48 -13.33 -17.40
C MET A 680 -15.42 -13.34 -18.60
N ILE A 681 -16.55 -14.06 -18.46
CA ILE A 681 -17.61 -14.01 -19.45
C ILE A 681 -18.28 -12.62 -19.45
N GLU A 682 -18.73 -12.19 -20.62
CA GLU A 682 -19.22 -10.81 -20.83
C GLU A 682 -20.40 -10.44 -19.91
N GLU A 683 -21.29 -11.39 -19.61
CA GLU A 683 -22.44 -11.15 -18.72
C GLU A 683 -22.00 -10.82 -17.29
N GLU A 684 -21.02 -11.55 -16.75
CA GLU A 684 -20.45 -11.27 -15.42
C GLU A 684 -19.74 -9.91 -15.41
N ARG A 685 -18.96 -9.63 -16.47
CA ARG A 685 -18.28 -8.33 -16.63
C ARG A 685 -19.28 -7.17 -16.59
N VAL A 686 -20.37 -7.25 -17.35
CA VAL A 686 -21.42 -6.20 -17.38
C VAL A 686 -22.09 -6.06 -16.01
N TYR A 687 -22.37 -7.17 -15.33
CA TYR A 687 -22.94 -7.15 -13.97
C TYR A 687 -22.02 -6.41 -12.98
N TYR A 688 -20.73 -6.74 -12.94
CA TYR A 688 -19.78 -6.11 -12.02
C TYR A 688 -19.54 -4.64 -12.35
N GLN A 689 -19.41 -4.28 -13.64
CA GLN A 689 -19.29 -2.88 -14.05
C GLN A 689 -20.51 -2.05 -13.61
N LYS A 690 -21.71 -2.61 -13.73
CA LYS A 690 -22.93 -1.96 -13.24
C LYS A 690 -22.93 -1.82 -11.72
N ARG A 691 -22.49 -2.84 -10.97
CA ARG A 691 -22.39 -2.77 -9.50
C ARG A 691 -21.35 -1.73 -9.05
N LEU A 692 -20.17 -1.70 -9.68
CA LEU A 692 -19.13 -0.69 -9.45
C LEU A 692 -19.69 0.71 -9.69
N GLN A 693 -20.34 0.94 -10.84
CA GLN A 693 -20.95 2.24 -11.14
C GLN A 693 -22.00 2.65 -10.10
N ASN A 694 -22.87 1.72 -9.69
CA ASN A 694 -23.86 1.98 -8.64
C ASN A 694 -23.21 2.35 -7.30
N ALA A 695 -22.16 1.62 -6.88
CA ALA A 695 -21.44 1.90 -5.63
C ALA A 695 -20.76 3.27 -5.66
N ARG A 696 -20.18 3.67 -6.80
CA ARG A 696 -19.61 5.02 -7.01
C ARG A 696 -20.68 6.09 -6.90
N GLU A 697 -21.80 5.92 -7.60
CA GLU A 697 -22.92 6.85 -7.54
C GLU A 697 -23.49 6.94 -6.11
N GLU A 698 -23.56 5.81 -5.42
CA GLU A 698 -24.03 5.74 -4.04
C GLU A 698 -23.12 6.54 -3.10
N TYR A 699 -21.81 6.31 -3.21
CA TYR A 699 -20.80 6.96 -2.39
C TYR A 699 -20.68 8.46 -2.67
N ARG A 700 -20.55 8.86 -3.94
CA ARG A 700 -20.37 10.26 -4.34
C ARG A 700 -21.55 11.15 -3.99
N ASN A 701 -22.76 10.59 -3.96
CA ASN A 701 -23.98 11.35 -3.74
C ASN A 701 -24.54 11.15 -2.34
N TYR A 702 -24.95 9.93 -1.99
CA TYR A 702 -25.65 9.68 -0.74
C TYR A 702 -24.69 9.62 0.43
N CYS A 703 -23.61 8.83 0.36
CA CYS A 703 -22.67 8.74 1.49
C CYS A 703 -21.95 10.07 1.76
N TRP A 704 -21.64 10.84 0.70
CA TRP A 704 -21.16 12.21 0.82
C TRP A 704 -22.16 13.14 1.53
N ALA A 705 -23.44 13.11 1.12
CA ALA A 705 -24.48 13.90 1.77
C ALA A 705 -24.64 13.52 3.26
N ILE A 706 -24.60 12.23 3.58
CA ILE A 706 -24.63 11.72 4.95
C ILE A 706 -23.44 12.27 5.75
N PHE A 707 -22.24 12.21 5.18
CA PHE A 707 -21.03 12.74 5.80
C PHE A 707 -21.17 14.23 6.10
N LEU A 708 -21.60 15.05 5.13
CA LEU A 708 -21.83 16.49 5.34
C LEU A 708 -22.89 16.77 6.40
N ILE A 709 -23.99 16.00 6.47
CA ILE A 709 -25.01 16.16 7.53
C ILE A 709 -24.41 15.91 8.91
N VAL A 710 -23.61 14.85 9.07
CA VAL A 710 -23.01 14.53 10.38
C VAL A 710 -21.91 15.53 10.74
N LEU A 711 -21.14 16.01 9.77
CA LEU A 711 -20.19 17.11 9.97
C LEU A 711 -20.90 18.39 10.39
N HIS A 712 -21.97 18.77 9.69
CA HIS A 712 -22.83 19.89 10.06
C HIS A 712 -23.28 19.76 11.51
N GLN A 713 -23.82 18.59 11.90
CA GLN A 713 -24.23 18.32 13.27
C GLN A 713 -23.09 18.53 14.27
N ARG A 714 -21.90 17.99 13.98
CA ARG A 714 -20.71 18.12 14.83
C ARG A 714 -20.28 19.59 14.99
N TYR A 715 -20.11 20.31 13.89
CA TYR A 715 -19.63 21.69 13.92
C TYR A 715 -20.65 22.64 14.55
N SER A 716 -21.96 22.47 14.30
CA SER A 716 -22.99 23.24 14.99
C SER A 716 -22.93 23.02 16.51
N MET A 717 -22.75 21.79 16.94
CA MET A 717 -22.60 21.46 18.36
C MET A 717 -21.33 22.07 18.98
N MET A 718 -20.19 21.98 18.29
CA MET A 718 -18.95 22.64 18.74
C MET A 718 -19.12 24.16 18.85
N ASN A 719 -19.82 24.78 17.88
CA ASN A 719 -20.15 26.21 17.90
C ASN A 719 -21.05 26.55 19.09
N PHE A 720 -22.09 25.76 19.37
CA PHE A 720 -22.93 25.97 20.55
C PHE A 720 -22.14 25.85 21.85
N SER A 721 -21.24 24.87 21.98
CA SER A 721 -20.40 24.75 23.18
C SER A 721 -19.48 25.94 23.36
N LYS A 722 -18.88 26.45 22.27
CA LYS A 722 -18.09 27.69 22.29
C LYS A 722 -18.93 28.89 22.74
N THR A 723 -20.11 29.09 22.15
CA THR A 723 -21.01 30.19 22.52
C THR A 723 -21.50 30.06 23.97
N LEU A 724 -21.77 28.84 24.47
CA LEU A 724 -22.12 28.60 25.87
C LEU A 724 -20.98 29.03 26.80
N ALA A 725 -19.74 28.67 26.46
CA ALA A 725 -18.56 29.07 27.23
C ALA A 725 -18.37 30.59 27.27
N GLU A 726 -18.61 31.28 26.14
CA GLU A 726 -18.56 32.75 26.06
C GLU A 726 -19.67 33.41 26.89
N ILE A 727 -20.92 32.93 26.79
CA ILE A 727 -22.04 33.50 27.55
C ILE A 727 -21.88 33.25 29.06
N ALA A 728 -21.31 32.10 29.44
CA ALA A 728 -21.03 31.79 30.84
C ALA A 728 -20.11 32.82 31.51
N LEU A 729 -19.27 33.52 30.73
CA LEU A 729 -18.41 34.60 31.22
C LEU A 729 -19.16 35.94 31.37
N ASP A 730 -20.09 36.24 30.47
CA ASP A 730 -20.83 37.51 30.42
C ASP A 730 -22.01 37.60 31.41
N LEU A 731 -22.44 36.46 31.95
CA LEU A 731 -23.55 36.33 32.89
C LEU A 731 -24.91 36.86 32.40
N GLU A 732 -25.17 36.90 31.09
CA GLU A 732 -26.43 37.41 30.52
C GLU A 732 -27.51 36.32 30.29
N ASN A 733 -28.54 36.29 31.15
CA ASN A 733 -29.66 35.33 31.07
C ASN A 733 -30.42 35.36 29.73
N ASN A 734 -30.52 36.52 29.07
CA ASN A 734 -31.24 36.63 27.79
C ASN A 734 -30.51 35.91 26.65
N LYS A 735 -29.16 35.97 26.62
CA LYS A 735 -28.33 35.28 25.62
C LYS A 735 -28.47 33.76 25.76
N ILE A 736 -28.55 33.24 26.99
CA ILE A 736 -28.75 31.80 27.25
C ILE A 736 -30.11 31.32 26.75
N LYS A 737 -31.17 32.09 27.01
CA LYS A 737 -32.51 31.74 26.51
C LYS A 737 -32.57 31.70 24.99
N GLN A 738 -31.91 32.65 24.33
CA GLN A 738 -31.79 32.68 22.87
C GLN A 738 -31.03 31.45 22.37
N LEU A 739 -29.84 31.18 22.94
CA LEU A 739 -29.03 30.02 22.56
C LEU A 739 -29.76 28.70 22.79
N ARG A 740 -30.49 28.54 23.91
CA ARG A 740 -31.34 27.37 24.15
C ARG A 740 -32.42 27.22 23.08
N SER A 741 -33.07 28.32 22.68
CA SER A 741 -34.06 28.27 21.61
C SER A 741 -33.42 27.76 20.32
N THR A 742 -32.23 28.26 19.97
CA THR A 742 -31.47 27.82 18.80
C THR A 742 -31.04 26.35 18.90
N ILE A 743 -30.60 25.88 20.07
CA ILE A 743 -30.22 24.47 20.29
C ILE A 743 -31.44 23.57 20.15
N ILE A 744 -32.59 23.94 20.73
CA ILE A 744 -33.84 23.17 20.56
C ILE A 744 -34.26 23.12 19.10
N GLU A 745 -34.18 24.26 18.40
CA GLU A 745 -34.47 24.32 16.97
C GLU A 745 -33.54 23.40 16.16
N PHE A 746 -32.24 23.41 16.46
CA PHE A 746 -31.27 22.49 15.87
C PHE A 746 -31.60 21.02 16.18
N ILE A 747 -31.96 20.67 17.41
CA ILE A 747 -32.32 19.28 17.76
C ILE A 747 -33.56 18.83 16.98
N VAL A 748 -34.55 19.73 16.81
CA VAL A 748 -35.79 19.42 16.10
C VAL A 748 -35.58 19.32 14.58
N GLN A 749 -34.76 20.21 14.01
CA GLN A 749 -34.63 20.37 12.57
C GLN A 749 -33.38 19.73 11.96
N GLY A 750 -32.26 19.72 12.69
CA GLY A 750 -30.93 19.33 12.18
C GLY A 750 -30.31 18.09 12.82
N TYR A 751 -30.87 17.57 13.93
CA TYR A 751 -30.39 16.35 14.60
C TYR A 751 -31.36 15.17 14.39
N PHE A 752 -30.95 14.17 13.62
CA PHE A 752 -31.85 13.12 13.15
C PHE A 752 -31.55 11.76 13.80
N SER A 753 -32.59 11.06 14.26
CA SER A 753 -32.45 9.66 14.69
C SER A 753 -32.39 8.68 13.51
N GLN A 754 -33.05 9.04 12.40
CA GLN A 754 -33.09 8.27 11.17
C GLN A 754 -33.04 9.23 9.99
N ILE A 755 -32.34 8.87 8.92
CA ILE A 755 -32.26 9.70 7.70
C ILE A 755 -32.78 8.98 6.45
N SER A 756 -32.80 7.64 6.45
CA SER A 756 -33.23 6.81 5.32
C SER A 756 -33.98 5.56 5.81
N ASN A 757 -34.75 4.95 4.92
CA ASN A 757 -35.29 3.59 5.11
C ASN A 757 -34.34 2.51 4.56
N ASP A 758 -33.32 2.91 3.83
CA ASP A 758 -32.27 2.03 3.33
C ASP A 758 -31.33 1.67 4.50
N GLU A 759 -31.20 0.37 4.78
CA GLU A 759 -30.39 -0.13 5.90
C GLU A 759 -28.90 0.17 5.71
N GLU A 760 -28.41 0.18 4.47
CA GLU A 760 -27.01 0.45 4.13
C GLU A 760 -26.69 1.92 4.40
N LEU A 761 -27.52 2.85 3.91
CA LEU A 761 -27.38 4.29 4.21
C LEU A 761 -27.49 4.58 5.71
N MET A 762 -28.40 3.89 6.41
CA MET A 762 -28.49 4.03 7.87
C MET A 762 -27.26 3.49 8.60
N SER A 763 -26.60 2.47 8.06
CA SER A 763 -25.31 1.98 8.56
C SER A 763 -24.23 3.06 8.43
N HIS A 764 -24.09 3.66 7.24
CA HIS A 764 -23.18 4.79 7.02
C HIS A 764 -23.44 5.95 7.99
N TYR A 765 -24.71 6.34 8.18
CA TYR A 765 -25.06 7.43 9.09
C TYR A 765 -24.66 7.15 10.54
N LYS A 766 -24.99 5.96 11.05
CA LYS A 766 -24.61 5.55 12.42
C LYS A 766 -23.10 5.53 12.59
N LYS A 767 -22.39 4.99 11.60
CA LYS A 767 -20.92 4.91 11.61
C LYS A 767 -20.28 6.29 11.67
N TRP A 768 -20.77 7.23 10.86
CA TRP A 768 -20.32 8.62 10.91
C TRP A 768 -20.62 9.28 12.25
N ARG A 769 -21.82 9.09 12.81
CA ARG A 769 -22.18 9.66 14.13
C ARG A 769 -21.28 9.16 15.25
N ASP A 770 -20.95 7.87 15.23
CA ASP A 770 -20.06 7.24 16.20
C ASP A 770 -18.64 7.81 16.11
N ILE A 771 -18.05 7.81 14.91
CA ILE A 771 -16.67 8.29 14.68
C ILE A 771 -16.51 9.78 14.93
N LEU A 772 -17.52 10.57 14.57
CA LEU A 772 -17.58 12.00 14.81
C LEU A 772 -18.15 12.34 16.20
N GLU A 773 -18.41 11.34 17.04
CA GLU A 773 -18.84 11.46 18.44
C GLU A 773 -20.02 12.43 18.63
N THR A 774 -20.94 12.48 17.66
CA THR A 774 -22.02 13.47 17.66
C THR A 774 -23.06 13.23 18.75
N GLU A 775 -23.21 11.98 19.20
CA GLU A 775 -24.07 11.65 20.34
C GLU A 775 -23.49 12.15 21.66
N LYS A 776 -22.20 11.92 21.87
CA LYS A 776 -21.49 12.40 23.06
C LYS A 776 -21.47 13.93 23.14
N LEU A 777 -21.18 14.62 22.03
CA LEU A 777 -21.23 16.10 21.98
C LEU A 777 -22.62 16.64 22.28
N HIS A 778 -23.67 15.97 21.78
CA HIS A 778 -25.05 16.34 22.05
C HIS A 778 -25.38 16.22 23.54
N GLU A 779 -24.99 15.11 24.19
CA GLU A 779 -25.16 14.91 25.64
C GLU A 779 -24.41 15.98 26.46
N GLU A 780 -23.15 16.26 26.11
CA GLU A 780 -22.33 17.27 26.77
C GLU A 780 -22.96 18.67 26.69
N ILE A 781 -23.51 19.05 25.52
CA ILE A 781 -24.17 20.35 25.34
C ILE A 781 -25.45 20.44 26.17
N LEU A 782 -26.27 19.38 26.19
CA LEU A 782 -27.48 19.35 27.01
C LEU A 782 -27.16 19.47 28.50
N GLU A 783 -26.10 18.81 28.97
CA GLU A 783 -25.62 18.92 30.35
C GLU A 783 -25.11 20.34 30.66
N GLN A 784 -24.33 20.94 29.77
CA GLN A 784 -23.84 22.32 29.91
C GLN A 784 -24.99 23.33 29.98
N VAL A 785 -25.98 23.22 29.08
CA VAL A 785 -27.17 24.07 29.09
C VAL A 785 -27.94 23.89 30.40
N SER A 786 -28.20 22.65 30.84
CA SER A 786 -28.92 22.37 32.09
C SER A 786 -28.18 22.95 33.30
N THR A 787 -26.86 22.78 33.35
CA THR A 787 -26.02 23.28 34.44
C THR A 787 -26.07 24.80 34.54
N LEU A 788 -25.99 25.50 33.40
CA LEU A 788 -26.13 26.95 33.35
C LEU A 788 -27.53 27.36 33.80
N GLU A 789 -28.59 26.72 33.34
CA GLU A 789 -29.95 27.04 33.77
C GLU A 789 -30.14 26.91 35.29
N ASP A 790 -29.59 25.85 35.88
CA ASP A 790 -29.68 25.65 37.32
C ASP A 790 -28.87 26.69 38.09
N TYR A 791 -27.71 27.11 37.56
CA TYR A 791 -26.96 28.23 38.11
C TYR A 791 -27.78 29.53 38.08
N TYR A 792 -28.41 29.87 36.96
CA TYR A 792 -29.23 31.09 36.87
C TYR A 792 -30.53 31.02 37.67
N LYS A 793 -31.15 29.84 37.79
CA LYS A 793 -32.30 29.67 38.70
C LYS A 793 -31.87 29.96 40.13
N ARG A 794 -30.73 29.42 40.57
CA ARG A 794 -30.17 29.67 41.91
C ARG A 794 -29.77 31.13 42.11
N ASP A 795 -29.08 31.76 41.16
CA ASP A 795 -28.71 33.18 41.27
C ASP A 795 -29.95 34.09 41.29
N ASN A 796 -30.96 33.80 40.46
CA ASN A 796 -32.22 34.53 40.52
C ASN A 796 -32.97 34.28 41.83
N GLU A 797 -32.95 33.06 42.37
CA GLU A 797 -33.54 32.73 43.67
C GLU A 797 -32.78 33.40 44.81
N GLU A 798 -31.45 33.47 44.79
CA GLU A 798 -30.64 34.17 45.79
C GLU A 798 -30.81 35.69 45.70
N THR A 799 -30.86 36.24 44.49
CA THR A 799 -31.12 37.66 44.26
C THR A 799 -32.55 38.03 44.64
N PHE A 800 -33.52 37.16 44.34
CA PHE A 800 -34.91 37.29 44.77
C PHE A 800 -35.02 37.18 46.28
N ASN A 801 -34.40 36.18 46.92
CA ASN A 801 -34.39 35.99 48.36
C ASN A 801 -33.68 37.15 49.08
N SER A 802 -32.61 37.71 48.52
CA SER A 802 -31.94 38.91 49.06
C SER A 802 -32.85 40.14 48.97
N LYS A 803 -33.53 40.36 47.84
CA LYS A 803 -34.51 41.44 47.68
C LYS A 803 -35.75 41.23 48.56
N PHE A 804 -36.25 40.00 48.64
CA PHE A 804 -37.38 39.61 49.47
C PHE A 804 -37.05 39.70 50.96
N ASN A 805 -35.82 39.38 51.37
CA ASN A 805 -35.34 39.57 52.74
C ASN A 805 -35.23 41.07 53.08
N LYS A 806 -34.81 41.94 52.15
CA LYS A 806 -34.83 43.39 52.35
C LYS A 806 -36.25 43.94 52.48
N VAL A 807 -37.19 43.43 51.68
CA VAL A 807 -38.61 43.78 51.78
C VAL A 807 -39.22 43.24 53.08
N SER A 808 -38.96 41.99 53.43
CA SER A 808 -39.42 41.35 54.66
C SER A 808 -38.84 42.03 55.91
N PHE A 809 -37.58 42.47 55.86
CA PHE A 809 -36.98 43.28 56.93
C PHE A 809 -37.71 44.62 57.10
N ALA A 810 -38.12 45.27 56.00
CA ALA A 810 -38.95 46.47 56.08
C ALA A 810 -40.33 46.18 56.69
N PHE A 811 -40.94 45.02 56.37
CA PHE A 811 -42.20 44.57 56.99
C PHE A 811 -42.06 44.25 58.49
N VAL A 812 -40.95 43.65 58.92
CA VAL A 812 -40.65 43.42 60.34
C VAL A 812 -40.52 44.75 61.09
N PHE A 813 -39.87 45.75 60.49
CA PHE A 813 -39.74 47.08 61.08
C PHE A 813 -41.10 47.79 61.20
N ILE A 814 -41.92 47.72 60.16
CA ILE A 814 -43.28 48.30 60.17
C ILE A 814 -44.15 47.61 61.22
N SER A 815 -44.08 46.28 61.31
CA SER A 815 -44.84 45.47 62.29
C SER A 815 -44.36 45.71 63.73
N ALA A 816 -43.06 45.93 63.94
CA ALA A 816 -42.50 46.30 65.23
C ALA A 816 -42.95 47.71 65.67
N ILE A 817 -42.99 48.67 64.74
CA ILE A 817 -43.50 50.02 65.01
C ILE A 817 -45.00 49.98 65.31
N THR A 818 -45.80 49.28 64.48
CA THR A 818 -47.25 49.15 64.75
C THR A 818 -47.54 48.35 66.01
N GLY A 819 -46.74 47.34 66.36
CA GLY A 819 -46.84 46.64 67.63
C GLY A 819 -46.44 47.51 68.83
N PHE A 820 -45.32 48.23 68.74
CA PHE A 820 -44.84 49.11 69.80
C PHE A 820 -45.81 50.27 70.06
N PHE A 821 -46.31 50.94 69.02
CA PHE A 821 -47.29 52.00 69.19
C PHE A 821 -48.69 51.46 69.49
N GLY A 822 -49.13 50.38 68.83
CA GLY A 822 -50.43 49.77 69.05
C GLY A 822 -50.63 49.24 70.48
N MET A 823 -49.58 48.69 71.10
CA MET A 823 -49.64 48.21 72.48
C MET A 823 -49.44 49.32 73.53
N ASN A 824 -48.78 50.44 73.20
CA ASN A 824 -48.50 51.52 74.16
C ASN A 824 -49.42 52.75 74.03
N ILE A 825 -50.26 52.84 72.99
CA ILE A 825 -51.23 53.93 72.84
C ILE A 825 -52.13 54.10 74.09
N PRO A 826 -52.68 53.03 74.71
CA PRO A 826 -53.49 53.18 75.92
C PRO A 826 -52.70 53.74 77.12
N LEU A 827 -51.38 53.52 77.17
CA LEU A 827 -50.52 53.98 78.25
C LEU A 827 -50.08 55.45 78.09
N ILE A 828 -50.07 55.96 76.86
CA ILE A 828 -49.61 57.32 76.54
C ILE A 828 -50.78 58.33 76.49
N THR A 829 -51.97 57.91 76.05
CA THR A 829 -53.10 58.85 75.88
C THR A 829 -53.96 59.02 77.13
N GLY A 830 -53.87 58.12 78.11
CA GLY A 830 -54.48 58.27 79.44
C GLY A 830 -55.99 58.52 79.47
N ASP A 831 -56.71 58.36 78.36
CA ASP A 831 -58.12 58.72 78.24
C ASP A 831 -58.80 57.91 77.12
N ASP A 832 -59.99 57.35 77.42
CA ASP A 832 -60.86 56.57 76.52
C ASP A 832 -61.60 57.49 75.52
N SER A 833 -60.89 58.46 74.94
CA SER A 833 -61.47 59.37 73.95
C SER A 833 -61.31 58.84 72.53
N ALA A 834 -62.33 59.07 71.71
CA ALA A 834 -62.40 58.70 70.28
C ALA A 834 -61.22 59.22 69.42
N ILE A 835 -60.36 60.08 69.98
CA ILE A 835 -59.17 60.63 69.33
C ILE A 835 -58.06 59.57 69.20
N GLY A 836 -57.91 58.66 70.17
CA GLY A 836 -56.91 57.58 70.12
C GLY A 836 -57.17 56.57 69.00
N ASN A 837 -58.45 56.20 68.81
CA ASN A 837 -58.87 55.30 67.72
C ASN A 837 -58.67 55.94 66.34
N ASN A 838 -58.93 57.23 66.18
CA ASN A 838 -58.68 57.92 64.92
C ASN A 838 -57.18 58.00 64.61
N PHE A 839 -56.32 58.23 65.61
CA PHE A 839 -54.87 58.28 65.41
C PHE A 839 -54.28 56.92 64.98
N ALA A 840 -54.75 55.82 65.59
CA ALA A 840 -54.37 54.47 65.18
C ALA A 840 -54.83 54.14 63.74
N VAL A 841 -56.03 54.59 63.35
CA VAL A 841 -56.53 54.45 61.98
C VAL A 841 -55.73 55.29 60.99
N TYR A 842 -55.34 56.52 61.32
CA TYR A 842 -54.51 57.36 60.46
C TYR A 842 -53.09 56.82 60.29
N ILE A 843 -52.46 56.29 61.33
CA ILE A 843 -51.16 55.61 61.21
C ILE A 843 -51.29 54.35 60.35
N SER A 844 -52.36 53.59 60.52
CA SER A 844 -52.61 52.39 59.72
C SER A 844 -52.85 52.74 58.25
N LEU A 845 -53.64 53.78 57.95
CA LEU A 845 -53.88 54.28 56.59
C LEU A 845 -52.62 54.90 55.98
N ALA A 846 -51.81 55.63 56.74
CA ALA A 846 -50.53 56.17 56.28
C ALA A 846 -49.51 55.04 56.04
N GLY A 847 -49.51 54.00 56.87
CA GLY A 847 -48.72 52.79 56.69
C GLY A 847 -49.11 52.03 55.43
N VAL A 848 -50.40 51.80 55.22
CA VAL A 848 -50.93 51.15 54.00
C VAL A 848 -50.69 52.02 52.75
N GLY A 849 -50.91 53.33 52.84
CA GLY A 849 -50.64 54.27 51.75
C GLY A 849 -49.16 54.35 51.40
N GLY A 850 -48.28 54.37 52.40
CA GLY A 850 -46.83 54.31 52.24
C GLY A 850 -46.36 52.99 51.63
N LEU A 851 -46.92 51.85 52.08
CA LEU A 851 -46.67 50.54 51.49
C LEU A 851 -47.12 50.45 50.03
N THR A 852 -48.27 51.03 49.70
CA THR A 852 -48.80 51.04 48.34
C THR A 852 -47.92 51.91 47.42
N LEU A 853 -47.48 53.09 47.89
CA LEU A 853 -46.57 53.97 47.16
C LEU A 853 -45.16 53.36 47.02
N PHE A 854 -44.66 52.66 48.03
CA PHE A 854 -43.37 51.96 47.97
C PHE A 854 -43.41 50.75 47.02
N TYR A 855 -44.50 49.98 47.05
CA TYR A 855 -44.76 48.91 46.09
C TYR A 855 -44.85 49.45 44.65
N TYR A 856 -45.53 50.57 44.46
CA TYR A 856 -45.62 51.25 43.17
C TYR A 856 -44.26 51.77 42.70
N TRP A 857 -43.44 52.34 43.60
CA TRP A 857 -42.09 52.81 43.30
C TRP A 857 -41.13 51.68 42.90
N LEU A 858 -41.19 50.53 43.58
CA LEU A 858 -40.39 49.36 43.24
C LEU A 858 -40.74 48.76 41.86
N ASN A 859 -42.02 48.76 41.49
CA ASN A 859 -42.46 48.23 40.20
C ASN A 859 -42.24 49.18 39.03
N LYS A 860 -42.07 50.49 39.27
CA LYS A 860 -41.79 51.48 38.21
C LYS A 860 -40.30 51.54 37.78
N LYS A 861 -39.43 50.78 38.46
CA LYS A 861 -37.99 50.65 38.14
C LYS A 861 -37.60 49.29 37.51
N LYS A 862 -38.58 48.41 37.27
CA LYS A 862 -38.48 47.38 36.23
C LYS A 862 -38.83 48.02 34.89
#